data_AF-A0A7X1I6U1-F1
#
_entry.id   AF-A0A7X1I6U1-F1
#
_cell.length_a   1.000
_cell.length_b   1.000
_cell.length_c   1.000
_cell.angle_alpha   90.00
_cell.angle_beta   90.00
_cell.angle_gamma   90.00
#
_symmetry.space_group_name_H-M   'P 1'
#
loop_
_entity.id
_entity.type
_entity.pdbx_description
1 polymer ?
#
loop_
_entity_poly.entity_id
_entity_poly.type
_entity_poly.pdbx_seq_one_letter_code
_entity_poly.pdbx_strand_id
1 'polypeptide(L)'
;MDETEPGEPTPQTCLRVAREAAALAVAAADEAMNAVCRSRSGNTARLEEVMHAAHQEAVEAEGHAARAEQWAADPQMPERALYRCASGAVEHAVRAQAAAGAELTATALRAALERTLTPQEHAELESERRRGEAEREAEERAATGMDRDNRRQADMNRFYAETAVPALGWTAGHVRVLEAAETGRLYWRGGQARQAAQRGVWDGGRRVSRERTKALAAAGFLAARQDGDARVLTLSPMGQVALDLARLYPAGLYDSDQAAYEARYARVAKRHKRRDDKKAAARRLPPLDSSALRLYRRPVTLAEQEARAEREAVGQWEDEGGYCPGVPTPAPVAEEGTARCPCCGLHKATVAGVLTPTSPPAPPPKTAPAADCAPVPRRPARPPNPGPRTRSPAPAPAPAPAADELPWPPGMRLVSLMSTRHRDWWGLECGRCVPGVSAPLPGKWDDKGDARIAAFAHYDEAHRPADDVLTEQEIAEVERWPLSDAQRTVLHWAEHAELREYDDGFWALDCVPDRWDVNKRVARARVTGLWAAGLLDVHLDSSGRRLVKSQKGRRVARLLGRAERQGVAEAAAKDAKLTPLPKRSGGYPLLSEGRYFKGEQQPADDASPAEPTAVPAPAQAAPPAAAAVRADQPLLRRLFAPRTALEQRPAHDIRTVIRRPQRVLTDEERERVRDTALLNLQGALIMGITDPVPNPSPMPEEAGAWVREHVWPEHFQKIERKYPHGFARWSMCERGTCWNCLSGRCDLCVHRQKGGPDVDDNRDWVRNQEGRFIAPLILRPGGESCVWWCRCACPKDGPTPARPAPKEAPAPADPPATPAPAPAPAATPVRAPEEGALQATLW
;
A
#
# COMPACT_ATOMS: atom_id res chain seq x y z
N MET A 1 1.95 -30.08 9.33
CA MET A 1 3.32 -30.57 9.08
C MET A 1 4.19 -29.62 9.85
N ASP A 2 4.84 -30.12 10.88
CA ASP A 2 5.69 -29.29 11.72
C ASP A 2 7.05 -29.21 11.04
N GLU A 3 7.48 -27.99 10.70
CA GLU A 3 8.79 -27.73 10.12
C GLU A 3 9.82 -27.77 11.25
N THR A 4 10.24 -28.97 11.62
CA THR A 4 11.23 -29.19 12.68
C THR A 4 12.57 -28.60 12.25
N GLU A 5 12.95 -27.43 12.78
CA GLU A 5 14.27 -26.85 12.46
C GLU A 5 15.38 -27.86 12.83
N PRO A 6 16.35 -28.12 11.92
CA PRO A 6 17.47 -28.99 12.21
C PRO A 6 18.36 -28.33 13.28
N GLY A 7 18.58 -29.05 14.36
CA GLY A 7 19.55 -28.71 15.38
C GLY A 7 20.94 -29.07 14.92
N GLU A 8 21.92 -28.24 15.25
CA GLU A 8 23.29 -28.53 14.87
C GLU A 8 23.77 -29.78 15.64
N PRO A 9 24.32 -30.81 14.96
CA PRO A 9 24.79 -32.03 15.62
C PRO A 9 26.06 -31.74 16.42
N THR A 10 26.24 -32.42 17.54
CA THR A 10 27.36 -32.11 18.45
C THR A 10 28.73 -32.32 17.78
N PRO A 11 29.77 -31.59 18.22
CA PRO A 11 31.15 -31.78 17.73
C PRO A 11 31.61 -33.24 17.72
N GLN A 12 31.26 -34.01 18.75
CA GLN A 12 31.59 -35.43 18.86
C GLN A 12 30.84 -36.29 17.82
N THR A 13 29.59 -35.92 17.49
CA THR A 13 28.81 -36.58 16.45
C THR A 13 29.39 -36.31 15.07
N CYS A 14 29.79 -35.05 14.80
CA CYS A 14 30.47 -34.68 13.56
C CYS A 14 31.78 -35.46 13.37
N LEU A 15 32.63 -35.51 14.40
CA LEU A 15 33.90 -36.26 14.38
C LEU A 15 33.69 -37.76 14.13
N ARG A 16 32.70 -38.37 14.81
CA ARG A 16 32.38 -39.79 14.61
C ARG A 16 31.96 -40.06 13.17
N VAL A 17 31.00 -39.30 12.66
CA VAL A 17 30.49 -39.45 11.29
C VAL A 17 31.58 -39.23 10.25
N ALA A 18 32.47 -38.25 10.43
CA ALA A 18 33.57 -38.01 9.51
C ALA A 18 34.54 -39.20 9.41
N ARG A 19 34.89 -39.81 10.56
CA ARG A 19 35.74 -41.02 10.64
C ARG A 19 35.04 -42.24 10.04
N GLU A 20 33.77 -42.47 10.38
CA GLU A 20 32.97 -43.58 9.86
C GLU A 20 32.83 -43.49 8.33
N ALA A 21 32.61 -42.28 7.79
CA ALA A 21 32.55 -42.05 6.35
C ALA A 21 33.88 -42.32 5.64
N ALA A 22 35.00 -41.80 6.17
CA ALA A 22 36.33 -42.05 5.60
C ALA A 22 36.66 -43.55 5.56
N ALA A 23 36.37 -44.29 6.63
CA ALA A 23 36.58 -45.74 6.68
C ALA A 23 35.74 -46.50 5.63
N LEU A 24 34.49 -46.10 5.39
CA LEU A 24 33.64 -46.67 4.34
C LEU A 24 34.16 -46.33 2.92
N ALA A 25 34.76 -45.15 2.74
CA ALA A 25 35.34 -44.74 1.47
C ALA A 25 36.61 -45.55 1.12
N VAL A 26 37.50 -45.72 2.10
CA VAL A 26 38.71 -46.56 1.97
C VAL A 26 38.35 -48.01 1.67
N ALA A 27 37.36 -48.57 2.38
CA ALA A 27 36.88 -49.95 2.11
C ALA A 27 36.38 -50.13 0.66
N ALA A 28 35.66 -49.15 0.11
CA ALA A 28 35.23 -49.19 -1.29
C ALA A 28 36.39 -49.10 -2.29
N ALA A 29 37.41 -48.28 -2.01
CA ALA A 29 38.63 -48.21 -2.82
C ALA A 29 39.42 -49.53 -2.77
N ASP A 30 39.52 -50.16 -1.59
CA ASP A 30 40.13 -51.49 -1.42
C ASP A 30 39.34 -52.59 -2.15
N GLU A 31 38.00 -52.55 -2.16
CA GLU A 31 37.19 -53.49 -2.94
C GLU A 31 37.45 -53.35 -4.45
N ALA A 32 37.54 -52.11 -4.96
CA ALA A 32 37.87 -51.83 -6.36
C ALA A 32 39.30 -52.28 -6.72
N MET A 33 40.29 -52.00 -5.88
CA MET A 33 41.67 -52.51 -6.01
C MET A 33 41.70 -54.05 -6.04
N ASN A 34 40.97 -54.69 -5.13
CA ASN A 34 40.84 -56.15 -5.10
C ASN A 34 40.07 -56.71 -6.32
N ALA A 35 39.23 -55.91 -6.99
CA ALA A 35 38.60 -56.31 -8.25
C ALA A 35 39.61 -56.29 -9.43
N VAL A 36 40.46 -55.25 -9.51
CA VAL A 36 41.59 -55.19 -10.46
C VAL A 36 42.51 -56.41 -10.26
N CYS A 37 43.02 -56.62 -9.05
CA CYS A 37 43.96 -57.69 -8.71
C CYS A 37 43.42 -59.12 -8.92
N ARG A 38 42.09 -59.31 -8.97
CA ARG A 38 41.45 -60.60 -9.26
C ARG A 38 41.08 -60.78 -10.74
N SER A 39 41.19 -59.75 -11.58
CA SER A 39 40.90 -59.86 -13.01
C SER A 39 41.94 -60.70 -13.73
N ARG A 40 41.46 -61.63 -14.58
CA ARG A 40 42.28 -62.40 -15.53
C ARG A 40 41.83 -62.17 -16.98
N SER A 41 41.26 -61.00 -17.25
CA SER A 41 40.52 -60.69 -18.49
C SER A 41 40.95 -59.37 -19.10
N GLY A 42 40.78 -59.20 -20.42
CA GLY A 42 41.10 -57.97 -21.16
C GLY A 42 40.21 -56.75 -20.89
N ASN A 43 39.64 -56.66 -19.69
CA ASN A 43 38.79 -55.57 -19.22
C ASN A 43 39.47 -54.79 -18.06
N THR A 44 40.80 -54.88 -17.92
CA THR A 44 41.56 -54.28 -16.81
C THR A 44 41.46 -52.76 -16.80
N ALA A 45 41.60 -52.09 -17.96
CA ALA A 45 41.57 -50.63 -18.05
C ALA A 45 40.30 -49.99 -17.44
N ARG A 46 39.13 -50.65 -17.57
CA ARG A 46 37.88 -50.18 -16.94
C ARG A 46 37.87 -50.40 -15.43
N LEU A 47 38.50 -51.46 -14.93
CA LEU A 47 38.64 -51.72 -13.49
C LEU A 47 39.68 -50.78 -12.87
N GLU A 48 40.74 -50.45 -13.61
CA GLU A 48 41.75 -49.44 -13.25
C GLU A 48 41.12 -48.04 -13.16
N GLU A 49 40.27 -47.67 -14.12
CA GLU A 49 39.47 -46.43 -14.09
C GLU A 49 38.55 -46.37 -12.85
N VAL A 50 37.81 -47.45 -12.57
CA VAL A 50 36.96 -47.59 -11.38
C VAL A 50 37.77 -47.50 -10.07
N MET A 51 38.91 -48.16 -10.01
CA MET A 51 39.83 -48.12 -8.86
C MET A 51 40.39 -46.72 -8.63
N HIS A 52 40.81 -46.01 -9.68
CA HIS A 52 41.30 -44.64 -9.58
C HIS A 52 40.20 -43.67 -9.11
N ALA A 53 38.98 -43.79 -9.63
CA ALA A 53 37.85 -42.98 -9.20
C ALA A 53 37.47 -43.23 -7.72
N ALA A 54 37.37 -44.50 -7.31
CA ALA A 54 37.07 -44.86 -5.92
C ALA A 54 38.17 -44.39 -4.95
N HIS A 55 39.45 -44.54 -5.34
CA HIS A 55 40.59 -44.09 -4.53
C HIS A 55 40.66 -42.57 -4.41
N GLN A 56 40.39 -41.80 -5.48
CA GLN A 56 40.37 -40.34 -5.43
C GLN A 56 39.29 -39.83 -4.46
N GLU A 57 38.08 -40.38 -4.53
CA GLU A 57 36.99 -40.03 -3.62
C GLU A 57 37.28 -40.47 -2.16
N ALA A 58 37.98 -41.58 -1.96
CA ALA A 58 38.44 -41.99 -0.63
C ALA A 58 39.46 -41.00 -0.01
N VAL A 59 40.43 -40.53 -0.79
CA VAL A 59 41.44 -39.55 -0.33
C VAL A 59 40.79 -38.21 0.09
N GLU A 60 39.75 -37.76 -0.60
CA GLU A 60 39.01 -36.56 -0.17
C GLU A 60 38.14 -36.82 1.07
N ALA A 61 37.58 -38.02 1.24
CA ALA A 61 36.87 -38.39 2.46
C ALA A 61 37.80 -38.42 3.68
N GLU A 62 38.99 -39.02 3.56
CA GLU A 62 40.06 -38.96 4.58
C GLU A 62 40.51 -37.52 4.84
N GLY A 63 40.72 -36.73 3.77
CA GLY A 63 41.05 -35.31 3.88
C GLY A 63 40.01 -34.51 4.66
N HIS A 64 38.72 -34.80 4.46
CA HIS A 64 37.64 -34.20 5.26
C HIS A 64 37.61 -34.69 6.71
N ALA A 65 37.89 -35.95 6.99
CA ALA A 65 38.00 -36.47 8.36
C ALA A 65 39.19 -35.83 9.11
N ALA A 66 40.36 -35.75 8.49
CA ALA A 66 41.53 -35.08 9.06
C ALA A 66 41.30 -33.58 9.31
N ARG A 67 40.60 -32.89 8.40
CA ARG A 67 40.16 -31.50 8.60
C ARG A 67 39.20 -31.37 9.80
N ALA A 68 38.29 -32.32 10.01
CA ALA A 68 37.40 -32.33 11.18
C ALA A 68 38.17 -32.48 12.50
N GLU A 69 39.17 -33.38 12.55
CA GLU A 69 40.01 -33.57 13.74
C GLU A 69 40.84 -32.32 14.09
N GLN A 70 41.44 -31.68 13.07
CA GLN A 70 42.20 -30.44 13.25
C GLN A 70 41.31 -29.31 13.77
N TRP A 71 40.12 -29.13 13.21
CA TRP A 71 39.19 -28.06 13.63
C TRP A 71 38.54 -28.32 14.99
N ALA A 72 38.46 -29.58 15.45
CA ALA A 72 37.98 -29.90 16.79
C ALA A 72 39.02 -29.63 17.88
N ALA A 73 40.29 -29.43 17.51
CA ALA A 73 41.36 -29.04 18.41
C ALA A 73 41.61 -27.52 18.46
N ASP A 74 40.90 -26.72 17.64
CA ASP A 74 41.07 -25.27 17.52
C ASP A 74 39.90 -24.49 18.16
N PRO A 75 40.10 -23.82 19.32
CA PRO A 75 39.05 -23.04 19.98
C PRO A 75 38.54 -21.82 19.20
N GLN A 76 39.19 -21.42 18.11
CA GLN A 76 38.76 -20.29 17.27
C GLN A 76 37.89 -20.73 16.08
N MET A 77 37.75 -22.03 15.81
CA MET A 77 36.92 -22.52 14.70
C MET A 77 35.43 -22.45 15.04
N PRO A 78 34.57 -21.93 14.14
CA PRO A 78 33.13 -21.91 14.35
C PRO A 78 32.57 -23.34 14.27
N GLU A 79 31.65 -23.72 15.17
CA GLU A 79 31.16 -25.11 15.30
C GLU A 79 30.64 -25.73 13.98
N ARG A 80 29.99 -24.90 13.14
CA ARG A 80 29.55 -25.24 11.77
C ARG A 80 30.66 -25.75 10.84
N ALA A 81 31.92 -25.51 11.15
CA ALA A 81 33.06 -26.03 10.39
C ALA A 81 33.15 -27.57 10.50
N LEU A 82 32.90 -28.13 11.69
CA LEU A 82 32.88 -29.58 11.92
C LEU A 82 31.75 -30.26 11.15
N TYR A 83 30.55 -29.66 11.16
CA TYR A 83 29.42 -30.14 10.36
C TYR A 83 29.75 -30.20 8.86
N ARG A 84 30.40 -29.16 8.31
CA ARG A 84 30.81 -29.14 6.89
C ARG A 84 31.81 -30.25 6.56
N CYS A 85 32.77 -30.52 7.43
CA CYS A 85 33.73 -31.61 7.20
C CYS A 85 33.09 -32.99 7.33
N ALA A 86 32.18 -33.20 8.29
CA ALA A 86 31.42 -34.44 8.39
C ALA A 86 30.52 -34.68 7.16
N SER A 87 29.80 -33.64 6.70
CA SER A 87 28.98 -33.72 5.47
C SER A 87 29.84 -34.00 4.23
N GLY A 88 30.98 -33.33 4.09
CA GLY A 88 31.92 -33.56 2.99
C GLY A 88 32.46 -35.00 2.97
N ALA A 89 32.90 -35.51 4.13
CA ALA A 89 33.36 -36.90 4.25
C ALA A 89 32.26 -37.89 3.83
N VAL A 90 31.02 -37.68 4.25
CA VAL A 90 29.86 -38.52 3.87
C VAL A 90 29.55 -38.43 2.38
N GLU A 91 29.62 -37.25 1.76
CA GLU A 91 29.43 -37.11 0.31
C GLU A 91 30.50 -37.85 -0.50
N HIS A 92 31.78 -37.68 -0.15
CA HIS A 92 32.89 -38.35 -0.81
C HIS A 92 32.85 -39.87 -0.58
N ALA A 93 32.48 -40.35 0.61
CA ALA A 93 32.28 -41.77 0.89
C ALA A 93 31.17 -42.41 0.01
N VAL A 94 30.04 -41.72 -0.17
CA VAL A 94 28.97 -42.18 -1.06
C VAL A 94 29.44 -42.24 -2.52
N ARG A 95 30.30 -41.32 -2.97
CA ARG A 95 30.89 -41.35 -4.31
C ARG A 95 31.92 -42.47 -4.49
N ALA A 96 32.77 -42.72 -3.50
CA ALA A 96 33.71 -43.85 -3.50
C ALA A 96 32.97 -45.20 -3.60
N GLN A 97 31.90 -45.39 -2.80
CA GLN A 97 31.04 -46.56 -2.88
C GLN A 97 30.35 -46.69 -4.25
N ALA A 98 29.81 -45.59 -4.79
CA ALA A 98 29.17 -45.58 -6.11
C ALA A 98 30.15 -45.88 -7.26
N ALA A 99 31.39 -45.38 -7.18
CA ALA A 99 32.44 -45.64 -8.17
C ALA A 99 32.88 -47.10 -8.15
N ALA A 100 33.11 -47.67 -6.96
CA ALA A 100 33.46 -49.09 -6.78
C ALA A 100 32.33 -50.06 -7.16
N GLY A 101 31.07 -49.60 -7.19
CA GLY A 101 29.89 -50.44 -7.36
C GLY A 101 29.46 -51.15 -6.07
N ALA A 102 29.90 -50.65 -4.91
CA ALA A 102 29.57 -51.17 -3.59
C ALA A 102 28.18 -50.67 -3.10
N GLU A 103 27.69 -51.25 -2.01
CA GLU A 103 26.45 -50.77 -1.37
C GLU A 103 26.65 -49.38 -0.75
N LEU A 104 25.71 -48.46 -0.98
CA LEU A 104 25.82 -47.04 -0.60
C LEU A 104 25.55 -46.79 0.90
N THR A 105 26.12 -47.62 1.78
CA THR A 105 25.88 -47.59 3.23
C THR A 105 26.24 -46.27 3.90
N ALA A 106 27.18 -45.50 3.33
CA ALA A 106 27.54 -44.17 3.84
C ALA A 106 26.36 -43.16 3.78
N THR A 107 25.33 -43.41 2.96
CA THR A 107 24.13 -42.56 2.92
C THR A 107 23.39 -42.52 4.27
N ALA A 108 23.44 -43.60 5.06
CA ALA A 108 22.79 -43.67 6.37
C ALA A 108 23.41 -42.71 7.40
N LEU A 109 24.69 -42.34 7.22
CA LEU A 109 25.39 -41.42 8.13
C LEU A 109 24.82 -39.99 8.09
N ARG A 110 24.08 -39.61 7.04
CA ARG A 110 23.40 -38.30 6.95
C ARG A 110 22.37 -38.12 8.08
N ALA A 111 21.62 -39.17 8.39
CA ALA A 111 20.64 -39.16 9.48
C ALA A 111 21.26 -38.93 10.87
N ALA A 112 22.57 -39.19 11.04
CA ALA A 112 23.29 -38.87 12.28
C ALA A 112 23.77 -37.40 12.35
N LEU A 113 23.81 -36.69 11.22
CA LEU A 113 24.07 -35.24 11.16
C LEU A 113 22.77 -34.42 11.21
N GLU A 114 21.66 -34.99 10.76
CA GLU A 114 20.32 -34.38 10.75
C GLU A 114 19.61 -34.49 12.13
N ARG A 115 20.27 -34.03 13.21
CA ARG A 115 19.64 -33.92 14.53
C ARG A 115 18.46 -32.94 14.43
N THR A 116 17.25 -33.36 14.77
CA THR A 116 16.13 -32.44 14.97
C THR A 116 16.16 -31.84 16.38
N LEU A 117 15.85 -30.54 16.51
CA LEU A 117 15.64 -29.95 17.83
C LEU A 117 14.35 -30.48 18.46
N THR A 118 14.37 -30.69 19.78
CA THR A 118 13.12 -30.85 20.52
C THR A 118 12.35 -29.52 20.54
N PRO A 119 11.01 -29.54 20.66
CA PRO A 119 10.20 -28.32 20.82
C PRO A 119 10.60 -27.48 22.04
N GLN A 120 11.21 -28.09 23.07
CA GLN A 120 11.74 -27.40 24.23
C GLN A 120 13.02 -26.62 23.89
N GLU A 121 14.03 -27.27 23.29
CA GLU A 121 15.28 -26.59 22.87
C GLU A 121 14.98 -25.40 21.93
N HIS A 122 14.04 -25.57 20.98
CA HIS A 122 13.62 -24.48 20.10
C HIS A 122 12.95 -23.32 20.88
N ALA A 123 12.12 -23.61 21.88
CA ALA A 123 11.48 -22.59 22.71
C ALA A 123 12.50 -21.85 23.60
N GLU A 124 13.51 -22.54 24.11
CA GLU A 124 14.60 -21.97 24.90
C GLU A 124 15.51 -21.07 24.04
N LEU A 125 15.94 -21.54 22.87
CA LEU A 125 16.70 -20.74 21.90
C LEU A 125 15.93 -19.51 21.40
N GLU A 126 14.63 -19.63 21.15
CA GLU A 126 13.82 -18.46 20.77
C GLU A 126 13.65 -17.48 21.94
N SER A 127 13.54 -17.97 23.18
CA SER A 127 13.51 -17.13 24.38
C SER A 127 14.81 -16.33 24.52
N GLU A 128 15.97 -16.96 24.32
CA GLU A 128 17.28 -16.31 24.34
C GLU A 128 17.45 -15.28 23.23
N ARG A 129 17.06 -15.62 22.00
CA ARG A 129 17.03 -14.66 20.89
C ARG A 129 16.20 -13.43 21.25
N ARG A 130 14.99 -13.63 21.80
CA ARG A 130 14.09 -12.53 22.20
C ARG A 130 14.64 -11.69 23.35
N ARG A 131 15.37 -12.28 24.31
CA ARG A 131 16.08 -11.52 25.37
C ARG A 131 17.15 -10.61 24.76
N GLY A 132 18.08 -11.17 23.98
CA GLY A 132 19.15 -10.38 23.33
C GLY A 132 18.64 -9.37 22.29
N GLU A 133 17.49 -9.61 21.66
CA GLU A 133 16.81 -8.62 20.81
C GLU A 133 16.19 -7.49 21.63
N ALA A 134 15.58 -7.78 22.78
CA ALA A 134 14.99 -6.77 23.66
C ALA A 134 16.06 -5.92 24.37
N GLU A 135 17.19 -6.52 24.76
CA GLU A 135 18.33 -5.84 25.36
C GLU A 135 18.95 -4.83 24.38
N ARG A 136 19.30 -5.26 23.16
CA ARG A 136 19.79 -4.34 22.10
C ARG A 136 18.79 -3.24 21.74
N GLU A 137 17.50 -3.57 21.66
CA GLU A 137 16.46 -2.57 21.40
C GLU A 137 16.32 -1.56 22.55
N ALA A 138 16.56 -1.97 23.81
CA ALA A 138 16.58 -1.07 24.95
C ALA A 138 17.82 -0.15 24.95
N GLU A 139 19.00 -0.70 24.61
CA GLU A 139 20.24 0.08 24.44
C GLU A 139 20.10 1.11 23.31
N GLU A 140 19.62 0.71 22.13
CA GLU A 140 19.40 1.62 21.00
C GLU A 140 18.33 2.70 21.30
N ARG A 141 17.28 2.36 22.06
CA ARG A 141 16.30 3.34 22.56
C ARG A 141 16.92 4.33 23.54
N ALA A 142 17.72 3.86 24.50
CA ALA A 142 18.40 4.72 25.45
C ALA A 142 19.41 5.67 24.78
N ALA A 143 20.13 5.19 23.76
CA ALA A 143 21.11 5.96 23.02
C ALA A 143 20.51 7.03 22.08
N THR A 144 19.32 6.79 21.52
CA THR A 144 18.70 7.66 20.50
C THR A 144 17.46 8.42 20.94
N GLY A 145 16.81 7.98 22.02
CA GLY A 145 15.47 8.43 22.38
C GLY A 145 14.38 8.05 21.36
N MET A 146 14.61 7.07 20.48
CA MET A 146 13.71 6.67 19.39
C MET A 146 13.47 5.15 19.36
N ASP A 147 12.24 4.74 19.01
CA ASP A 147 11.95 3.36 18.62
C ASP A 147 12.60 2.98 17.28
N ARG A 148 12.62 1.67 16.99
CA ARG A 148 13.26 1.07 15.82
C ARG A 148 12.80 1.65 14.48
N ASP A 149 11.52 1.98 14.34
CA ASP A 149 10.98 2.49 13.09
C ASP A 149 11.33 3.98 12.89
N ASN A 150 11.35 4.77 13.98
CA ASN A 150 11.85 6.13 13.95
C ASN A 150 13.37 6.21 13.72
N ARG A 151 14.17 5.30 14.30
CA ARG A 151 15.61 5.16 13.97
C ARG A 151 15.80 4.87 12.48
N ARG A 152 15.10 3.85 11.96
CA ARG A 152 15.12 3.47 10.53
C ARG A 152 14.68 4.61 9.61
N GLN A 153 13.65 5.38 9.98
CA GLN A 153 13.19 6.54 9.22
C GLN A 153 14.23 7.68 9.24
N ALA A 154 14.94 7.89 10.36
CA ALA A 154 16.01 8.89 10.43
C ALA A 154 17.17 8.55 9.47
N ASP A 155 17.60 7.28 9.41
CA ASP A 155 18.63 6.85 8.47
C ASP A 155 18.17 6.93 7.02
N MET A 156 16.92 6.53 6.72
CA MET A 156 16.34 6.67 5.38
C MET A 156 16.23 8.14 4.94
N ASN A 157 15.93 9.06 5.86
CA ASN A 157 15.97 10.50 5.59
C ASN A 157 17.39 11.02 5.33
N ARG A 158 18.42 10.48 6.00
CA ARG A 158 19.82 10.83 5.74
C ARG A 158 20.22 10.44 4.31
N PHE A 159 19.87 9.22 3.89
CA PHE A 159 20.07 8.74 2.52
C PHE A 159 19.34 9.62 1.46
N TYR A 160 18.11 10.06 1.74
CA TYR A 160 17.43 11.02 0.87
C TYR A 160 18.07 12.42 0.91
N ALA A 161 18.68 12.84 2.01
CA ALA A 161 19.39 14.12 2.09
C ALA A 161 20.68 14.14 1.25
N GLU A 162 21.44 13.05 1.26
CA GLU A 162 22.66 12.87 0.44
C GLU A 162 22.40 13.06 -1.06
N THR A 163 21.25 12.57 -1.55
CA THR A 163 20.85 12.70 -2.96
C THR A 163 20.12 14.02 -3.26
N ALA A 164 19.23 14.48 -2.38
CA ALA A 164 18.39 15.66 -2.61
C ALA A 164 19.11 17.00 -2.37
N VAL A 165 19.95 17.14 -1.35
CA VAL A 165 20.54 18.45 -0.98
C VAL A 165 21.50 18.97 -2.05
N PRO A 166 22.41 18.17 -2.64
CA PRO A 166 23.19 18.60 -3.80
C PRO A 166 22.33 18.90 -5.03
N ALA A 167 21.14 18.30 -5.14
CA ALA A 167 20.22 18.54 -6.24
C ALA A 167 19.49 19.89 -6.17
N LEU A 168 19.27 20.43 -4.96
CA LEU A 168 18.73 21.78 -4.75
C LEU A 168 19.67 22.88 -5.27
N GLY A 169 20.98 22.61 -5.36
CA GLY A 169 21.97 23.60 -5.78
C GLY A 169 22.00 24.81 -4.83
N TRP A 170 21.96 24.54 -3.53
CA TRP A 170 21.92 25.55 -2.46
C TRP A 170 23.31 25.81 -1.85
N THR A 171 23.39 26.89 -1.10
CA THR A 171 24.55 27.25 -0.27
C THR A 171 24.08 27.44 1.18
N ALA A 172 24.99 27.45 2.16
CA ALA A 172 24.64 27.82 3.54
C ALA A 172 24.02 29.25 3.63
N GLY A 173 24.22 30.09 2.59
CA GLY A 173 23.54 31.37 2.42
C GLY A 173 22.03 31.28 2.12
N HIS A 174 21.53 30.14 1.65
CA HIS A 174 20.11 29.86 1.40
C HIS A 174 19.43 29.27 2.64
N VAL A 175 20.08 28.30 3.31
CA VAL A 175 19.59 27.68 4.56
C VAL A 175 19.27 28.75 5.62
N ARG A 176 20.17 29.73 5.82
CA ARG A 176 19.97 30.86 6.75
C ARG A 176 18.78 31.78 6.42
N VAL A 177 18.21 31.72 5.21
CA VAL A 177 16.95 32.42 4.88
C VAL A 177 15.75 31.58 5.33
N LEU A 178 15.83 30.26 5.17
CA LEU A 178 14.79 29.32 5.59
C LEU A 178 14.70 29.23 7.11
N GLU A 179 15.82 29.22 7.83
CA GLU A 179 15.87 29.31 9.30
C GLU A 179 15.22 30.63 9.82
N ALA A 180 15.45 31.75 9.13
CA ALA A 180 14.79 33.02 9.46
C ALA A 180 13.26 32.96 9.26
N ALA A 181 12.80 32.21 8.24
CA ALA A 181 11.38 31.99 7.96
C ALA A 181 10.72 30.99 8.94
N GLU A 182 11.45 29.94 9.35
CA GLU A 182 11.03 28.95 10.34
C GLU A 182 10.71 29.61 11.68
N THR A 183 11.57 30.52 12.15
CA THR A 183 11.31 31.29 13.38
C THR A 183 10.16 32.30 13.27
N GLY A 184 9.46 32.36 12.12
CA GLY A 184 8.33 33.25 11.89
C GLY A 184 8.70 34.74 11.92
N ARG A 185 9.95 35.08 11.60
CA ARG A 185 10.49 36.45 11.68
C ARG A 185 10.98 37.03 10.36
N LEU A 186 11.02 36.25 9.28
CA LEU A 186 11.36 36.75 7.94
C LEU A 186 10.18 37.53 7.35
N TYR A 187 10.43 38.75 6.89
CA TYR A 187 9.43 39.59 6.24
C TYR A 187 10.04 40.44 5.13
N TRP A 188 9.17 41.01 4.29
CA TRP A 188 9.52 41.85 3.16
C TRP A 188 8.77 43.17 3.20
N ARG A 189 9.51 44.30 3.21
CA ARG A 189 8.97 45.67 3.22
C ARG A 189 9.95 46.62 2.52
N GLY A 190 9.46 47.66 1.86
CA GLY A 190 10.31 48.62 1.11
C GLY A 190 11.23 47.97 0.06
N GLY A 191 10.82 46.84 -0.52
CA GLY A 191 11.64 46.10 -1.49
C GLY A 191 12.86 45.35 -0.92
N GLN A 192 13.00 45.26 0.41
CA GLN A 192 14.07 44.58 1.14
C GLN A 192 13.54 43.34 1.90
N ALA A 193 14.36 42.30 2.00
CA ALA A 193 14.13 41.16 2.91
C ALA A 193 14.78 41.45 4.28
N ARG A 194 14.05 41.21 5.37
CA ARG A 194 14.49 41.48 6.74
C ARG A 194 14.06 40.38 7.70
N GLN A 195 14.87 40.17 8.74
CA GLN A 195 14.53 39.34 9.89
C GLN A 195 14.21 40.27 11.07
N ALA A 196 12.96 40.23 11.53
CA ALA A 196 12.51 40.93 12.74
C ALA A 196 13.26 40.42 13.98
N ALA A 197 13.38 41.26 15.01
CA ALA A 197 13.96 40.83 16.30
C ALA A 197 13.01 39.86 17.02
N GLN A 198 11.75 40.26 17.13
CA GLN A 198 10.64 39.51 17.73
C GLN A 198 9.60 39.14 16.66
N ARG A 199 8.80 38.10 16.91
CA ARG A 199 7.71 37.66 16.03
C ARG A 199 6.56 38.67 16.10
N GLY A 200 6.02 39.10 14.95
CA GLY A 200 4.93 40.07 14.88
C GLY A 200 5.35 41.55 14.83
N VAL A 201 6.65 41.87 14.94
CA VAL A 201 7.16 43.25 14.89
C VAL A 201 7.83 43.52 13.55
N TRP A 202 7.12 44.15 12.62
CA TRP A 202 7.53 44.32 11.21
C TRP A 202 8.24 45.65 10.89
N ASP A 203 8.89 46.21 11.91
CA ASP A 203 9.69 47.43 11.85
C ASP A 203 11.15 47.14 12.28
N GLY A 204 12.12 47.63 11.52
CA GLY A 204 13.55 47.47 11.82
C GLY A 204 14.13 46.09 11.46
N GLY A 205 14.89 45.47 12.37
CA GLY A 205 15.48 44.15 12.18
C GLY A 205 16.69 44.05 11.21
N ARG A 206 17.30 42.86 11.17
CA ARG A 206 18.52 42.56 10.38
C ARG A 206 18.18 42.42 8.90
N ARG A 207 19.01 42.96 7.99
CA ARG A 207 18.88 42.73 6.54
C ARG A 207 19.25 41.29 6.17
N VAL A 208 18.42 40.67 5.32
CA VAL A 208 18.61 39.31 4.78
C VAL A 208 18.91 39.40 3.27
N SER A 209 19.55 38.38 2.68
CA SER A 209 19.89 38.41 1.24
C SER A 209 18.62 38.49 0.37
N ARG A 210 18.40 39.67 -0.22
CA ARG A 210 17.28 40.00 -1.11
C ARG A 210 17.15 39.01 -2.26
N GLU A 211 18.28 38.56 -2.82
CA GLU A 211 18.32 37.71 -4.01
C GLU A 211 18.01 36.26 -3.67
N ARG A 212 18.63 35.70 -2.62
CA ARG A 212 18.34 34.34 -2.16
C ARG A 212 16.89 34.21 -1.65
N THR A 213 16.38 35.23 -0.96
CA THR A 213 14.97 35.28 -0.53
C THR A 213 14.02 35.30 -1.74
N LYS A 214 14.31 36.10 -2.78
CA LYS A 214 13.53 36.07 -4.04
C LYS A 214 13.61 34.71 -4.73
N ALA A 215 14.78 34.08 -4.79
CA ALA A 215 14.98 32.80 -5.45
C ALA A 215 14.21 31.67 -4.75
N LEU A 216 14.26 31.61 -3.42
CA LEU A 216 13.53 30.63 -2.61
C LEU A 216 12.02 30.80 -2.68
N ALA A 217 11.52 32.04 -2.67
CA ALA A 217 10.10 32.33 -2.89
C ALA A 217 9.63 31.98 -4.31
N ALA A 218 10.43 32.33 -5.34
CA ALA A 218 10.12 32.02 -6.74
C ALA A 218 10.18 30.52 -7.07
N ALA A 219 10.88 29.72 -6.27
CA ALA A 219 10.92 28.26 -6.36
C ALA A 219 9.98 27.54 -5.36
N GLY A 220 9.12 28.28 -4.64
CA GLY A 220 8.05 27.72 -3.81
C GLY A 220 8.46 27.21 -2.41
N PHE A 221 9.71 27.45 -1.98
CA PHE A 221 10.16 27.07 -0.62
C PHE A 221 9.67 28.04 0.46
N LEU A 222 9.35 29.28 0.08
CA LEU A 222 8.75 30.29 0.97
C LEU A 222 7.31 30.58 0.55
N ALA A 223 6.37 30.36 1.48
CA ALA A 223 5.02 30.91 1.41
C ALA A 223 5.03 32.37 1.89
N ALA A 224 4.02 33.15 1.49
CA ALA A 224 3.99 34.59 1.79
C ALA A 224 2.58 35.07 2.15
N ARG A 225 2.45 35.71 3.31
CA ARG A 225 1.20 36.27 3.86
C ARG A 225 1.35 37.78 4.00
N GLN A 226 0.30 38.54 3.71
CA GLN A 226 0.27 39.98 3.97
C GLN A 226 -0.12 40.24 5.44
N ASP A 227 0.55 41.19 6.08
CA ASP A 227 0.32 41.61 7.45
C ASP A 227 0.62 43.12 7.57
N GLY A 228 -0.43 43.95 7.47
CA GLY A 228 -0.31 45.39 7.26
C GLY A 228 0.54 45.74 6.01
N ASP A 229 1.47 46.68 6.16
CA ASP A 229 2.45 47.07 5.14
C ASP A 229 3.48 45.96 4.80
N ALA A 230 3.60 44.93 5.64
CA ALA A 230 4.63 43.91 5.54
C ALA A 230 4.11 42.66 4.84
N ARG A 231 4.97 42.03 4.03
CA ARG A 231 4.72 40.69 3.49
C ARG A 231 5.58 39.69 4.25
N VAL A 232 4.99 39.03 5.24
CA VAL A 232 5.63 37.99 6.07
C VAL A 232 5.91 36.76 5.22
N LEU A 233 7.08 36.15 5.39
CA LEU A 233 7.55 35.00 4.64
C LEU A 233 7.76 33.82 5.60
N THR A 234 6.99 32.76 5.41
CA THR A 234 7.08 31.51 6.19
C THR A 234 7.58 30.38 5.29
N LEU A 235 8.01 29.27 5.88
CA LEU A 235 8.26 28.07 5.11
C LEU A 235 6.95 27.57 4.46
N SER A 236 7.05 27.02 3.25
CA SER A 236 6.04 26.10 2.72
C SER A 236 6.31 24.68 3.24
N PRO A 237 5.41 23.70 3.06
CA PRO A 237 5.69 22.30 3.40
C PRO A 237 6.95 21.76 2.70
N MET A 238 7.16 22.12 1.43
CA MET A 238 8.40 21.82 0.70
C MET A 238 9.61 22.58 1.27
N GLY A 239 9.42 23.81 1.74
CA GLY A 239 10.43 24.60 2.45
C GLY A 239 10.92 23.94 3.74
N GLN A 240 10.01 23.38 4.55
CA GLN A 240 10.38 22.66 5.77
C GLN A 240 11.16 21.38 5.45
N VAL A 241 10.63 20.52 4.57
CA VAL A 241 11.32 19.26 4.23
C VAL A 241 12.70 19.51 3.62
N ALA A 242 12.84 20.52 2.74
CA ALA A 242 14.14 20.86 2.16
C ALA A 242 15.11 21.50 3.17
N LEU A 243 14.61 22.22 4.20
CA LEU A 243 15.42 22.71 5.32
C LEU A 243 15.89 21.55 6.23
N ASP A 244 14.99 20.62 6.56
CA ASP A 244 15.30 19.48 7.41
C ASP A 244 16.32 18.53 6.73
N LEU A 245 16.16 18.24 5.44
CA LEU A 245 17.14 17.49 4.66
C LEU A 245 18.50 18.24 4.60
N ALA A 246 18.51 19.56 4.41
CA ALA A 246 19.74 20.35 4.41
C ALA A 246 20.45 20.39 5.79
N ARG A 247 19.73 20.13 6.89
CA ARG A 247 20.31 19.92 8.24
C ARG A 247 20.88 18.52 8.43
N LEU A 248 20.26 17.50 7.83
CA LEU A 248 20.76 16.12 7.87
C LEU A 248 22.02 15.91 7.02
N TYR A 249 22.16 16.65 5.91
CA TYR A 249 23.34 16.57 5.04
C TYR A 249 23.89 17.95 4.65
N PRO A 250 24.51 18.69 5.59
CA PRO A 250 25.07 20.02 5.34
C PRO A 250 26.26 19.99 4.36
N ALA A 251 26.97 18.85 4.26
CA ALA A 251 28.04 18.63 3.29
C ALA A 251 27.56 18.63 1.82
N GLY A 252 26.26 18.48 1.57
CA GLY A 252 25.67 18.61 0.23
C GLY A 252 25.43 20.05 -0.23
N LEU A 253 25.73 21.04 0.62
CA LEU A 253 25.60 22.46 0.29
C LEU A 253 26.89 22.96 -0.37
N TYR A 254 26.75 23.77 -1.42
CA TYR A 254 27.89 24.37 -2.11
C TYR A 254 28.48 25.55 -1.31
N ASP A 255 29.81 25.65 -1.27
CA ASP A 255 30.54 26.70 -0.53
C ASP A 255 30.26 28.12 -1.06
N SER A 256 30.04 28.23 -2.37
CA SER A 256 29.84 29.50 -3.07
C SER A 256 28.61 29.47 -3.97
N ASP A 257 27.96 30.62 -4.14
CA ASP A 257 26.83 30.76 -5.07
C ASP A 257 27.28 30.57 -6.55
N GLN A 258 28.58 30.69 -6.85
CA GLN A 258 29.18 30.36 -8.14
C GLN A 258 29.21 28.85 -8.36
N ALA A 259 29.79 28.06 -7.45
CA ALA A 259 29.81 26.60 -7.56
C ALA A 259 28.38 26.03 -7.64
N ALA A 260 27.46 26.58 -6.85
CA ALA A 260 26.04 26.27 -6.91
C ALA A 260 25.42 26.58 -8.29
N TYR A 261 25.78 27.71 -8.90
CA TYR A 261 25.32 28.08 -10.25
C TYR A 261 25.92 27.18 -11.33
N GLU A 262 27.20 26.85 -11.25
CA GLU A 262 27.90 25.99 -12.21
C GLU A 262 27.36 24.56 -12.19
N ALA A 263 27.09 24.00 -11.01
CA ALA A 263 26.43 22.71 -10.86
C ALA A 263 25.01 22.69 -11.48
N ARG A 264 24.20 23.75 -11.25
CA ARG A 264 22.89 23.89 -11.90
C ARG A 264 23.02 24.09 -13.41
N TYR A 265 24.03 24.81 -13.88
CA TYR A 265 24.30 25.01 -15.31
C TYR A 265 24.71 23.71 -16.00
N ALA A 266 25.60 22.91 -15.42
CA ALA A 266 26.02 21.61 -15.95
C ALA A 266 24.82 20.65 -16.14
N ARG A 267 23.89 20.60 -15.16
CA ARG A 267 22.65 19.81 -15.24
C ARG A 267 21.76 20.23 -16.42
N VAL A 268 21.63 21.54 -16.69
CA VAL A 268 20.81 22.04 -17.81
C VAL A 268 21.58 22.03 -19.15
N ALA A 269 22.91 22.08 -19.12
CA ALA A 269 23.75 22.11 -20.31
C ALA A 269 23.59 20.85 -21.19
N LYS A 270 23.28 19.70 -20.58
CA LYS A 270 22.96 18.42 -21.26
C LYS A 270 21.68 18.45 -22.12
N ARG A 271 20.84 19.50 -22.05
CA ARG A 271 19.59 19.60 -22.82
C ARG A 271 19.77 20.39 -24.13
N HIS A 272 19.06 20.02 -25.19
CA HIS A 272 19.04 20.78 -26.46
C HIS A 272 18.27 22.10 -26.29
N LYS A 273 18.99 23.17 -25.97
CA LYS A 273 18.48 24.54 -25.72
C LYS A 273 19.50 25.60 -26.11
N ARG A 274 19.06 26.85 -26.38
CA ARG A 274 19.99 27.96 -26.67
C ARG A 274 20.82 28.30 -25.42
N ARG A 275 21.99 28.90 -25.63
CA ARG A 275 22.96 29.20 -24.54
C ARG A 275 22.33 30.04 -23.42
N ASP A 276 21.49 31.00 -23.78
CA ASP A 276 20.90 31.92 -22.81
C ASP A 276 19.68 31.32 -22.09
N ASP A 277 18.94 30.39 -22.70
CA ASP A 277 17.96 29.55 -21.99
C ASP A 277 18.63 28.71 -20.90
N LYS A 278 19.83 28.18 -21.19
CA LYS A 278 20.62 27.39 -20.24
C LYS A 278 21.07 28.25 -19.05
N LYS A 279 21.57 29.47 -19.30
CA LYS A 279 21.89 30.46 -18.26
C LYS A 279 20.64 30.85 -17.43
N ALA A 280 19.54 31.17 -18.10
CA ALA A 280 18.30 31.62 -17.46
C ALA A 280 17.66 30.52 -16.59
N ALA A 281 17.78 29.25 -16.99
CA ALA A 281 17.38 28.11 -16.18
C ALA A 281 18.32 27.89 -14.99
N ALA A 282 19.64 27.98 -15.17
CA ALA A 282 20.63 27.82 -14.08
C ALA A 282 20.57 28.92 -13.01
N ARG A 283 20.02 30.10 -13.35
CA ARG A 283 19.68 31.18 -12.41
C ARG A 283 18.44 30.90 -11.55
N ARG A 284 17.60 29.93 -11.91
CA ARG A 284 16.47 29.48 -11.09
C ARG A 284 16.95 28.38 -10.15
N LEU A 285 16.43 28.35 -8.93
CA LEU A 285 16.55 27.18 -8.06
C LEU A 285 15.55 26.11 -8.56
N PRO A 286 15.94 24.82 -8.61
CA PRO A 286 14.97 23.75 -8.78
C PRO A 286 14.10 23.62 -7.52
N PRO A 287 12.87 23.08 -7.64
CA PRO A 287 12.11 22.61 -6.48
C PRO A 287 12.80 21.37 -5.87
N LEU A 288 12.33 20.94 -4.69
CA LEU A 288 12.67 19.61 -4.16
C LEU A 288 12.09 18.52 -5.08
N ASP A 289 12.74 17.35 -5.12
CA ASP A 289 12.18 16.15 -5.77
C ASP A 289 10.85 15.76 -5.10
N SER A 290 9.82 15.50 -5.90
CA SER A 290 8.51 15.02 -5.43
C SER A 290 8.62 13.67 -4.71
N SER A 291 9.60 12.85 -5.06
CA SER A 291 9.92 11.58 -4.42
C SER A 291 10.41 11.81 -2.98
N ALA A 292 11.42 12.68 -2.81
CA ALA A 292 11.93 13.06 -1.49
C ALA A 292 10.84 13.75 -0.64
N LEU A 293 10.05 14.64 -1.24
CA LEU A 293 8.93 15.32 -0.56
C LEU A 293 7.84 14.35 -0.08
N ARG A 294 7.58 13.27 -0.82
CA ARG A 294 6.57 12.25 -0.47
C ARG A 294 7.06 11.26 0.57
N LEU A 295 8.32 10.82 0.45
CA LEU A 295 8.92 9.75 1.25
C LEU A 295 9.53 10.25 2.57
N TYR A 296 9.84 11.54 2.68
CA TYR A 296 10.24 12.13 3.96
C TYR A 296 9.11 12.02 5.00
N ARG A 297 9.46 11.51 6.17
CA ARG A 297 8.70 11.60 7.42
C ARG A 297 9.67 12.04 8.49
N ARG A 298 9.37 13.14 9.19
CA ARG A 298 10.17 13.54 10.36
C ARG A 298 10.13 12.40 11.41
N PRO A 299 11.29 11.89 11.87
CA PRO A 299 11.33 10.95 12.99
C PRO A 299 10.94 11.67 14.28
N VAL A 300 10.32 10.94 15.20
CA VAL A 300 9.73 11.45 16.44
C VAL A 300 10.32 10.68 17.60
N THR A 301 10.90 11.37 18.59
CA THR A 301 11.43 10.72 19.80
C THR A 301 10.31 10.20 20.69
N LEU A 302 10.61 9.23 21.55
CA LEU A 302 9.64 8.67 22.52
C LEU A 302 9.02 9.78 23.39
N ALA A 303 9.82 10.74 23.88
CA ALA A 303 9.32 11.91 24.60
C ALA A 303 8.40 12.82 23.75
N GLU A 304 8.62 12.94 22.43
CA GLU A 304 7.69 13.67 21.54
C GLU A 304 6.42 12.87 21.21
N GLN A 305 6.46 11.53 21.31
CA GLN A 305 5.29 10.64 21.21
C GLN A 305 4.48 10.68 22.50
N GLU A 306 5.13 10.56 23.67
CA GLU A 306 4.53 10.66 25.00
C GLU A 306 3.85 12.01 25.19
N ALA A 307 4.57 13.12 24.99
CA ALA A 307 3.98 14.46 25.08
C ALA A 307 2.87 14.71 24.04
N ARG A 308 2.82 13.94 22.95
CA ARG A 308 1.68 13.97 22.01
C ARG A 308 0.50 13.17 22.57
N ALA A 309 0.72 11.95 23.04
CA ALA A 309 -0.31 11.11 23.66
C ALA A 309 -0.93 11.79 24.89
N GLU A 310 -0.15 12.53 25.68
CA GLU A 310 -0.63 13.38 26.77
C GLU A 310 -1.57 14.48 26.25
N ARG A 311 -1.19 15.23 25.20
CA ARG A 311 -2.04 16.28 24.62
C ARG A 311 -3.30 15.72 23.96
N GLU A 312 -3.20 14.57 23.30
CA GLU A 312 -4.33 13.88 22.67
C GLU A 312 -5.27 13.30 23.75
N ALA A 313 -4.75 12.79 24.87
CA ALA A 313 -5.55 12.34 26.02
C ALA A 313 -6.22 13.51 26.76
N VAL A 314 -5.54 14.65 26.94
CA VAL A 314 -6.15 15.86 27.52
C VAL A 314 -7.24 16.42 26.60
N GLY A 315 -6.96 16.57 25.30
CA GLY A 315 -7.96 17.02 24.34
C GLY A 315 -9.17 16.09 24.24
N GLN A 316 -8.96 14.77 24.23
CA GLN A 316 -10.05 13.80 24.27
C GLN A 316 -10.83 13.86 25.59
N TRP A 317 -10.18 14.08 26.73
CA TRP A 317 -10.85 14.23 28.02
C TRP A 317 -11.69 15.52 28.10
N GLU A 318 -11.22 16.62 27.50
CA GLU A 318 -11.97 17.86 27.36
C GLU A 318 -13.17 17.69 26.40
N ASP A 319 -12.97 17.09 25.22
CA ASP A 319 -14.01 16.81 24.21
C ASP A 319 -15.06 15.79 24.68
N GLU A 320 -14.69 14.83 25.55
CA GLU A 320 -15.63 13.89 26.18
C GLU A 320 -16.38 14.49 27.38
N GLY A 321 -16.12 15.76 27.74
CA GLY A 321 -16.82 16.47 28.81
C GLY A 321 -16.34 16.12 30.22
N GLY A 322 -15.04 15.81 30.37
CA GLY A 322 -14.41 15.46 31.63
C GLY A 322 -14.47 16.57 32.69
N TYR A 323 -15.50 16.56 33.53
CA TYR A 323 -15.59 17.43 34.71
C TYR A 323 -15.32 16.62 35.99
N CYS A 324 -14.32 17.02 36.78
CA CYS A 324 -14.04 16.42 38.09
C CYS A 324 -15.10 16.84 39.14
N PRO A 325 -16.00 15.95 39.61
CA PRO A 325 -17.04 16.32 40.56
C PRO A 325 -16.42 16.60 41.94
N GLY A 326 -16.25 17.88 42.28
CA GLY A 326 -15.73 18.33 43.57
C GLY A 326 -14.78 19.53 43.49
N VAL A 327 -14.21 19.82 42.32
CA VAL A 327 -13.43 21.06 42.11
C VAL A 327 -14.40 22.18 41.68
N PRO A 328 -14.50 23.29 42.41
CA PRO A 328 -15.23 24.47 41.93
C PRO A 328 -14.36 25.21 40.91
N THR A 329 -14.80 25.26 39.65
CA THR A 329 -14.15 26.11 38.63
C THR A 329 -14.20 27.57 39.10
N PRO A 330 -13.08 28.33 39.06
CA PRO A 330 -13.14 29.76 39.30
C PRO A 330 -14.08 30.40 38.27
N ALA A 331 -15.04 31.19 38.73
CA ALA A 331 -15.94 31.91 37.83
C ALA A 331 -15.13 32.82 36.89
N PRO A 332 -15.51 32.93 35.60
CA PRO A 332 -14.83 33.85 34.69
C PRO A 332 -14.93 35.27 35.25
N VAL A 333 -13.78 35.95 35.34
CA VAL A 333 -13.73 37.34 35.78
C VAL A 333 -14.52 38.19 34.79
N ALA A 334 -15.55 38.88 35.29
CA ALA A 334 -16.35 39.78 34.48
C ALA A 334 -15.56 41.07 34.18
N GLU A 335 -14.77 41.05 33.11
CA GLU A 335 -14.21 42.29 32.57
C GLU A 335 -15.34 43.20 32.04
N GLU A 336 -15.37 44.46 32.47
CA GLU A 336 -16.40 45.44 32.10
C GLU A 336 -16.22 45.99 30.67
N GLY A 337 -16.27 45.10 29.68
CA GLY A 337 -16.21 45.41 28.26
C GLY A 337 -17.53 45.99 27.73
N THR A 338 -17.68 47.31 27.72
CA THR A 338 -18.90 48.02 27.25
C THR A 338 -19.06 48.02 25.72
N ALA A 339 -19.25 46.84 25.12
CA ALA A 339 -19.48 46.66 23.69
C ALA A 339 -20.93 47.04 23.28
N ARG A 340 -21.08 48.14 22.54
CA ARG A 340 -22.37 48.52 21.92
C ARG A 340 -22.68 47.60 20.72
N CYS A 341 -23.93 47.13 20.62
CA CYS A 341 -24.43 46.47 19.41
C CYS A 341 -24.44 47.48 18.22
N PRO A 342 -23.71 47.24 17.11
CA PRO A 342 -23.55 48.22 16.04
C PRO A 342 -24.78 48.53 15.17
N CYS A 343 -25.93 47.88 15.38
CA CYS A 343 -27.07 47.98 14.45
C CYS A 343 -28.42 48.44 15.06
N CYS A 344 -28.60 48.54 16.39
CA CYS A 344 -29.93 48.87 16.96
C CYS A 344 -29.98 49.68 18.27
N GLY A 345 -28.88 49.81 19.03
CA GLY A 345 -28.68 50.91 20.00
C GLY A 345 -29.70 51.11 21.15
N LEU A 346 -30.49 50.12 21.56
CA LEU A 346 -31.54 50.27 22.59
C LEU A 346 -31.32 49.41 23.85
N HIS A 347 -31.50 50.02 25.03
CA HIS A 347 -31.55 49.35 26.35
C HIS A 347 -32.99 49.26 26.90
N LYS A 348 -33.28 48.19 27.63
CA LYS A 348 -34.36 48.00 28.64
C LYS A 348 -34.20 46.59 29.24
N ALA A 349 -34.71 46.24 30.43
CA ALA A 349 -34.95 46.91 31.71
C ALA A 349 -35.46 45.83 32.70
N THR A 350 -35.17 45.93 34.01
CA THR A 350 -35.38 44.85 34.99
C THR A 350 -36.65 44.95 35.85
N VAL A 351 -37.33 43.81 36.07
CA VAL A 351 -38.18 43.45 37.23
C VAL A 351 -38.10 41.91 37.35
N ALA A 352 -37.71 41.18 38.41
CA ALA A 352 -37.68 41.32 39.88
C ALA A 352 -38.82 40.58 40.64
N GLY A 353 -38.54 39.33 41.07
CA GLY A 353 -39.09 38.72 42.30
C GLY A 353 -40.17 37.62 42.17
N VAL A 354 -40.44 36.78 43.20
CA VAL A 354 -39.64 36.46 44.42
C VAL A 354 -40.17 35.17 45.11
N LEU A 355 -39.29 34.45 45.84
CA LEU A 355 -39.55 33.38 46.85
C LEU A 355 -40.07 31.97 46.45
N THR A 356 -39.70 31.02 47.34
CA THR A 356 -40.01 29.56 47.45
C THR A 356 -40.82 29.32 48.76
N PRO A 357 -41.14 28.11 49.33
CA PRO A 357 -40.64 26.73 49.05
C PRO A 357 -41.66 25.55 49.23
N THR A 358 -41.11 24.33 49.38
CA THR A 358 -41.64 23.07 50.02
C THR A 358 -42.59 22.09 49.27
N SER A 359 -42.23 20.80 49.39
CA SER A 359 -42.94 19.55 48.99
C SER A 359 -43.51 18.84 50.26
N PRO A 360 -43.98 17.56 50.29
CA PRO A 360 -44.32 16.53 49.26
C PRO A 360 -45.75 15.93 49.54
N PRO A 361 -46.08 14.61 49.45
CA PRO A 361 -45.86 13.52 48.48
C PRO A 361 -47.19 12.96 47.84
N ALA A 362 -47.15 11.78 47.20
CA ALA A 362 -48.29 11.04 46.55
C ALA A 362 -48.85 9.89 47.47
N PRO A 363 -49.74 8.92 47.10
CA PRO A 363 -50.35 8.58 45.78
C PRO A 363 -51.92 8.35 45.73
N PRO A 364 -52.54 7.17 45.40
CA PRO A 364 -53.34 6.92 44.17
C PRO A 364 -54.85 6.48 44.42
N PRO A 365 -55.55 5.71 43.55
CA PRO A 365 -56.20 6.07 42.25
C PRO A 365 -57.70 5.63 42.12
N LYS A 366 -58.41 5.94 41.00
CA LYS A 366 -59.25 4.98 40.19
C LYS A 366 -60.17 5.60 39.09
N THR A 367 -60.39 4.79 38.03
CA THR A 367 -61.57 4.65 37.11
C THR A 367 -62.21 5.83 36.32
N ALA A 368 -62.16 5.72 34.98
CA ALA A 368 -63.27 5.53 33.99
C ALA A 368 -64.59 6.35 34.11
N PRO A 369 -65.29 6.75 32.99
CA PRO A 369 -65.58 5.87 31.83
C PRO A 369 -65.64 6.52 30.40
N ALA A 370 -66.21 5.75 29.47
CA ALA A 370 -66.17 5.75 27.99
C ALA A 370 -67.06 6.76 27.20
N ALA A 371 -67.19 6.50 25.87
CA ALA A 371 -68.20 6.97 24.89
C ALA A 371 -68.01 8.38 24.24
N ASP A 372 -68.32 8.64 22.95
CA ASP A 372 -68.45 7.76 21.76
C ASP A 372 -68.47 8.53 20.40
N CYS A 373 -68.55 7.80 19.28
CA CYS A 373 -69.15 8.16 17.97
C CYS A 373 -68.59 9.28 17.02
N ALA A 374 -67.85 8.84 16.00
CA ALA A 374 -68.24 8.92 14.56
C ALA A 374 -68.09 10.31 13.77
N PRO A 375 -68.44 10.42 12.45
CA PRO A 375 -67.36 10.52 11.42
C PRO A 375 -67.59 11.44 10.17
N VAL A 376 -66.65 11.42 9.20
CA VAL A 376 -66.77 11.89 7.77
C VAL A 376 -66.83 13.44 7.58
N PRO A 377 -66.47 14.09 6.43
CA PRO A 377 -65.91 13.61 5.13
C PRO A 377 -64.51 14.18 4.74
N ARG A 378 -64.00 13.76 3.57
CA ARG A 378 -62.78 14.28 2.92
C ARG A 378 -63.02 15.58 2.13
N ARG A 379 -61.99 16.44 2.05
CA ARG A 379 -61.80 17.43 0.95
C ARG A 379 -60.57 17.04 0.09
N PRO A 380 -60.59 17.20 -1.24
CA PRO A 380 -59.44 16.95 -2.09
C PRO A 380 -58.40 18.08 -2.00
N ALA A 381 -57.12 17.73 -2.13
CA ALA A 381 -56.00 18.68 -2.01
C ALA A 381 -55.61 19.31 -3.37
N ARG A 382 -55.24 20.59 -3.30
CA ARG A 382 -54.69 21.41 -4.40
C ARG A 382 -53.20 21.06 -4.62
N PRO A 383 -52.74 20.72 -5.83
CA PRO A 383 -51.32 20.49 -6.11
C PRO A 383 -50.58 21.81 -6.43
N PRO A 384 -49.47 22.14 -5.75
CA PRO A 384 -48.48 23.11 -6.21
C PRO A 384 -47.28 22.44 -6.90
N ASN A 385 -46.60 23.23 -7.74
CA ASN A 385 -45.46 22.95 -8.63
C ASN A 385 -44.46 21.84 -8.27
N PRO A 386 -43.84 21.18 -9.28
CA PRO A 386 -42.63 20.38 -9.07
C PRO A 386 -41.43 21.25 -8.70
N GLY A 387 -40.70 20.87 -7.65
CA GLY A 387 -39.37 21.41 -7.34
C GLY A 387 -38.26 20.80 -8.20
N PRO A 388 -37.04 21.36 -8.16
CA PRO A 388 -35.93 20.92 -9.01
C PRO A 388 -35.42 19.52 -8.66
N ARG A 389 -34.96 18.78 -9.67
CA ARG A 389 -34.20 17.53 -9.49
C ARG A 389 -32.75 17.86 -9.15
N THR A 390 -32.27 17.45 -7.98
CA THR A 390 -30.84 17.41 -7.67
C THR A 390 -30.12 16.40 -8.57
N ARG A 391 -28.97 16.80 -9.13
CA ARG A 391 -28.06 15.88 -9.85
C ARG A 391 -27.31 15.00 -8.85
N SER A 392 -27.13 13.72 -9.17
CA SER A 392 -26.14 12.88 -8.50
C SER A 392 -24.71 13.36 -8.83
N PRO A 393 -23.76 13.31 -7.89
CA PRO A 393 -22.36 13.64 -8.17
C PRO A 393 -21.69 12.57 -9.04
N ALA A 394 -20.70 12.98 -9.83
CA ALA A 394 -19.92 12.09 -10.70
C ALA A 394 -18.93 11.20 -9.91
N PRO A 395 -18.57 10.00 -10.42
CA PRO A 395 -17.61 9.12 -9.77
C PRO A 395 -16.18 9.66 -9.84
N ALA A 396 -15.37 9.35 -8.83
CA ALA A 396 -13.94 9.66 -8.80
C ALA A 396 -13.12 8.72 -9.71
N PRO A 397 -11.97 9.16 -10.25
CA PRO A 397 -11.10 8.31 -11.06
C PRO A 397 -10.51 7.16 -10.24
N ALA A 398 -10.39 5.99 -10.88
CA ALA A 398 -9.85 4.78 -10.23
C ALA A 398 -8.32 4.88 -9.98
N PRO A 399 -7.81 4.29 -8.89
CA PRO A 399 -6.37 4.20 -8.65
C PRO A 399 -5.69 3.25 -9.65
N ALA A 400 -4.38 3.47 -9.87
CA ALA A 400 -3.55 2.57 -10.67
C ALA A 400 -3.37 1.20 -9.95
N PRO A 401 -3.24 0.09 -10.71
CA PRO A 401 -3.06 -1.24 -10.14
C PRO A 401 -1.73 -1.38 -9.37
N ALA A 402 -1.69 -2.33 -8.44
CA ALA A 402 -0.48 -2.60 -7.65
C ALA A 402 0.62 -3.24 -8.52
N ALA A 403 1.89 -3.04 -8.15
CA ALA A 403 3.04 -3.49 -8.93
C ALA A 403 3.06 -5.01 -9.20
N ASP A 404 2.42 -5.82 -8.34
CA ASP A 404 2.33 -7.26 -8.52
C ASP A 404 1.37 -7.70 -9.64
N GLU A 405 0.42 -6.87 -10.06
CA GLU A 405 -0.59 -7.22 -11.08
C GLU A 405 -0.09 -7.03 -12.54
N LEU A 406 1.11 -6.48 -12.73
CA LEU A 406 1.68 -6.25 -14.06
C LEU A 406 2.23 -7.56 -14.69
N PRO A 407 1.87 -7.88 -15.94
CA PRO A 407 2.30 -9.11 -16.61
C PRO A 407 3.81 -9.11 -16.91
N TRP A 408 4.40 -10.31 -16.87
CA TRP A 408 5.82 -10.54 -17.15
C TRP A 408 6.15 -10.47 -18.65
N PRO A 409 7.40 -10.15 -19.04
CA PRO A 409 7.82 -10.15 -20.44
C PRO A 409 7.72 -11.56 -21.06
N PRO A 410 7.33 -11.69 -22.35
CA PRO A 410 7.17 -12.99 -23.01
C PRO A 410 8.41 -13.90 -22.92
N GLY A 411 8.25 -15.02 -22.21
CA GLY A 411 9.30 -16.03 -22.01
C GLY A 411 10.15 -15.86 -20.74
N MET A 412 9.94 -14.80 -19.96
CA MET A 412 10.53 -14.66 -18.63
C MET A 412 9.70 -15.41 -17.59
N ARG A 413 10.38 -16.01 -16.61
CA ARG A 413 9.77 -16.67 -15.45
C ARG A 413 10.44 -16.19 -14.18
N LEU A 414 9.63 -15.95 -13.16
CA LEU A 414 10.10 -15.67 -11.80
C LEU A 414 10.29 -17.01 -11.06
N VAL A 415 11.45 -17.20 -10.47
CA VAL A 415 11.80 -18.40 -9.67
C VAL A 415 12.01 -17.97 -8.22
N SER A 416 11.44 -18.70 -7.26
CA SER A 416 11.78 -18.51 -5.85
C SER A 416 13.12 -19.19 -5.56
N LEU A 417 14.10 -18.43 -5.10
CA LEU A 417 15.38 -18.94 -4.62
C LEU A 417 15.24 -19.21 -3.12
N MET A 418 15.04 -20.47 -2.77
CA MET A 418 14.92 -20.87 -1.36
C MET A 418 16.14 -20.42 -0.57
N SER A 419 15.91 -19.66 0.48
CA SER A 419 16.94 -19.07 1.33
C SER A 419 16.53 -19.20 2.80
N THR A 420 17.47 -19.56 3.66
CA THR A 420 17.23 -19.78 5.09
C THR A 420 16.93 -18.46 5.81
N ARG A 421 15.83 -18.44 6.57
CA ARG A 421 15.45 -17.41 7.56
C ARG A 421 15.25 -15.97 6.99
N HIS A 422 14.00 -15.70 6.63
CA HIS A 422 13.30 -14.39 6.71
C HIS A 422 13.26 -13.43 5.49
N ARG A 423 13.74 -13.79 4.29
CA ARG A 423 13.27 -13.18 3.02
C ARG A 423 13.24 -14.19 1.87
N ASP A 424 12.14 -14.17 1.11
CA ASP A 424 12.08 -14.81 -0.21
C ASP A 424 12.99 -14.03 -1.17
N TRP A 425 14.07 -14.67 -1.62
CA TRP A 425 14.88 -14.13 -2.71
C TRP A 425 14.33 -14.63 -4.04
N TRP A 426 14.31 -13.75 -5.03
CA TRP A 426 13.83 -14.06 -6.37
C TRP A 426 14.99 -14.20 -7.33
N GLY A 427 14.87 -15.19 -8.22
CA GLY A 427 15.69 -15.39 -9.40
C GLY A 427 14.82 -15.28 -10.65
N LEU A 428 15.46 -15.20 -11.82
CA LEU A 428 14.78 -15.12 -13.10
C LEU A 428 15.29 -16.21 -14.03
N GLU A 429 14.38 -16.81 -14.78
CA GLU A 429 14.66 -17.69 -15.90
C GLU A 429 14.19 -17.04 -17.19
N CYS A 430 15.01 -17.11 -18.24
CA CYS A 430 14.63 -16.78 -19.60
C CYS A 430 14.55 -18.05 -20.45
N GLY A 431 13.33 -18.44 -20.82
CA GLY A 431 13.06 -19.55 -21.75
C GLY A 431 13.30 -19.22 -23.23
N ARG A 432 14.11 -18.19 -23.53
CA ARG A 432 14.31 -17.64 -24.89
C ARG A 432 15.76 -17.34 -25.26
N CYS A 433 16.67 -17.23 -24.28
CA CYS A 433 18.11 -17.15 -24.55
C CYS A 433 18.67 -18.45 -25.15
N VAL A 434 18.07 -19.60 -24.82
CA VAL A 434 18.46 -20.92 -25.35
C VAL A 434 17.19 -21.66 -25.79
N PRO A 435 17.07 -22.10 -27.05
CA PRO A 435 15.91 -22.85 -27.53
C PRO A 435 15.67 -24.11 -26.70
N GLY A 436 14.47 -24.24 -26.11
CA GLY A 436 14.06 -25.41 -25.32
C GLY A 436 14.55 -25.44 -23.88
N VAL A 437 15.33 -24.45 -23.41
CA VAL A 437 15.90 -24.43 -22.05
C VAL A 437 15.56 -23.12 -21.34
N SER A 438 15.14 -23.21 -20.06
CA SER A 438 15.07 -22.03 -19.18
C SER A 438 16.50 -21.69 -18.72
N ALA A 439 17.07 -20.62 -19.28
CA ALA A 439 18.38 -20.13 -18.88
C ALA A 439 18.24 -19.22 -17.63
N PRO A 440 18.87 -19.55 -16.48
CA PRO A 440 18.83 -18.67 -15.32
C PRO A 440 19.63 -17.38 -15.59
N LEU A 441 19.07 -16.23 -15.23
CA LEU A 441 19.72 -14.93 -15.38
C LEU A 441 20.62 -14.62 -14.18
N PRO A 442 21.76 -13.94 -14.36
CA PRO A 442 22.65 -13.57 -13.28
C PRO A 442 22.04 -12.46 -12.42
N GLY A 443 21.47 -12.84 -11.27
CA GLY A 443 21.00 -11.89 -10.26
C GLY A 443 20.21 -12.57 -9.13
N LYS A 444 20.00 -11.81 -8.05
CA LYS A 444 19.09 -12.14 -6.95
C LYS A 444 18.43 -10.84 -6.49
N TRP A 445 17.12 -10.86 -6.29
CA TRP A 445 16.32 -9.69 -5.90
C TRP A 445 15.51 -10.00 -4.66
N ASP A 446 15.43 -9.08 -3.71
CA ASP A 446 14.67 -9.27 -2.46
C ASP A 446 13.21 -8.79 -2.53
N ASP A 447 12.78 -8.24 -3.68
CA ASP A 447 11.36 -8.08 -4.03
C ASP A 447 11.04 -8.43 -5.51
N LYS A 448 9.73 -8.59 -5.79
CA LYS A 448 9.17 -8.99 -7.09
C LYS A 448 8.98 -7.86 -8.10
N GLY A 449 9.19 -6.61 -7.69
CA GLY A 449 9.19 -5.42 -8.53
C GLY A 449 10.56 -5.23 -9.17
N ASP A 450 11.64 -5.26 -8.38
CA ASP A 450 13.01 -5.17 -8.88
C ASP A 450 13.38 -6.36 -9.78
N ALA A 451 12.94 -7.57 -9.42
CA ALA A 451 13.02 -8.74 -10.32
C ALA A 451 12.26 -8.51 -11.65
N ARG A 452 11.17 -7.73 -11.65
CA ARG A 452 10.40 -7.40 -12.87
C ARG A 452 11.11 -6.35 -13.72
N ILE A 453 11.71 -5.35 -13.08
CA ILE A 453 12.54 -4.33 -13.74
C ILE A 453 13.73 -5.01 -14.43
N ALA A 454 14.41 -5.94 -13.76
CA ALA A 454 15.49 -6.73 -14.35
C ALA A 454 15.00 -7.62 -15.50
N ALA A 455 13.84 -8.29 -15.36
CA ALA A 455 13.25 -9.09 -16.43
C ALA A 455 12.88 -8.26 -17.67
N PHE A 456 12.32 -7.05 -17.48
CA PHE A 456 12.03 -6.12 -18.58
C PHE A 456 13.32 -5.59 -19.22
N ALA A 457 14.33 -5.20 -18.45
CA ALA A 457 15.60 -4.74 -18.99
C ALA A 457 16.29 -5.82 -19.85
N HIS A 458 16.38 -7.05 -19.35
CA HIS A 458 16.96 -8.15 -20.10
C HIS A 458 16.12 -8.54 -21.34
N TYR A 459 14.78 -8.53 -21.25
CA TYR A 459 13.92 -8.73 -22.42
C TYR A 459 14.15 -7.64 -23.48
N ASP A 460 14.23 -6.38 -23.05
CA ASP A 460 14.38 -5.21 -23.91
C ASP A 460 15.74 -5.15 -24.61
N GLU A 461 16.78 -5.72 -24.00
CA GLU A 461 18.13 -5.86 -24.55
C GLU A 461 18.28 -7.11 -25.43
N ALA A 462 17.90 -8.29 -24.94
CA ALA A 462 18.22 -9.57 -25.60
C ALA A 462 17.16 -10.08 -26.59
N HIS A 463 15.89 -9.65 -26.47
CA HIS A 463 14.78 -10.26 -27.22
C HIS A 463 13.88 -9.26 -27.97
N ARG A 464 13.62 -8.07 -27.42
CA ARG A 464 12.88 -7.02 -28.14
C ARG A 464 13.49 -6.70 -29.52
N PRO A 465 14.82 -6.63 -29.73
CA PRO A 465 15.37 -6.37 -31.06
C PRO A 465 14.98 -7.42 -32.12
N ALA A 466 14.80 -8.68 -31.71
CA ALA A 466 14.37 -9.76 -32.60
C ALA A 466 12.84 -9.82 -32.75
N ASP A 467 12.08 -9.60 -31.67
CA ASP A 467 10.61 -9.56 -31.70
C ASP A 467 10.03 -8.34 -32.43
N ASP A 468 10.73 -7.20 -32.39
CA ASP A 468 10.25 -5.98 -33.04
C ASP A 468 10.36 -6.07 -34.57
N VAL A 469 11.20 -6.95 -35.16
CA VAL A 469 11.44 -7.01 -36.62
C VAL A 469 10.12 -7.09 -37.38
N LEU A 470 9.89 -6.17 -38.31
CA LEU A 470 8.65 -6.12 -39.08
C LEU A 470 8.67 -7.14 -40.22
N THR A 471 7.60 -7.92 -40.33
CA THR A 471 7.37 -8.75 -41.53
C THR A 471 7.03 -7.87 -42.74
N GLU A 472 7.30 -8.34 -43.96
CA GLU A 472 6.98 -7.60 -45.20
C GLU A 472 5.51 -7.15 -45.26
N GLN A 473 4.59 -7.97 -44.73
CA GLN A 473 3.16 -7.65 -44.64
C GLN A 473 2.86 -6.52 -43.65
N GLU A 474 3.63 -6.42 -42.56
CA GLU A 474 3.53 -5.32 -41.59
C GLU A 474 4.18 -4.03 -42.13
N ILE A 475 5.28 -4.12 -42.87
CA ILE A 475 5.89 -2.97 -43.58
C ILE A 475 4.87 -2.42 -44.58
N ALA A 476 4.29 -3.27 -45.43
CA ALA A 476 3.24 -2.90 -46.36
C ALA A 476 1.91 -2.46 -45.70
N GLU A 477 1.70 -2.74 -44.40
CA GLU A 477 0.62 -2.13 -43.60
C GLU A 477 1.02 -0.74 -43.10
N VAL A 478 2.26 -0.53 -42.66
CA VAL A 478 2.80 0.76 -42.20
C VAL A 478 2.82 1.80 -43.32
N GLU A 479 3.22 1.43 -44.54
CA GLU A 479 3.23 2.32 -45.71
C GLU A 479 1.85 2.92 -46.04
N ARG A 480 0.76 2.20 -45.68
CA ARG A 480 -0.63 2.67 -45.86
C ARG A 480 -1.04 3.73 -44.83
N TRP A 481 -0.20 4.00 -43.83
CA TRP A 481 -0.40 5.00 -42.78
C TRP A 481 0.77 6.00 -42.72
N PRO A 482 0.97 6.85 -43.75
CA PRO A 482 2.02 7.86 -43.80
C PRO A 482 1.69 9.04 -42.87
N LEU A 483 1.53 8.79 -41.57
CA LEU A 483 1.15 9.77 -40.57
C LEU A 483 2.31 10.73 -40.28
N SER A 484 1.98 12.02 -40.13
CA SER A 484 2.90 13.05 -39.64
C SER A 484 3.22 12.86 -38.16
N ASP A 485 4.31 13.48 -37.66
CA ASP A 485 4.62 13.54 -36.22
C ASP A 485 3.44 14.04 -35.40
N ALA A 486 2.71 15.03 -35.91
CA ALA A 486 1.54 15.59 -35.24
C ALA A 486 0.36 14.60 -35.19
N GLN A 487 0.15 13.79 -36.24
CA GLN A 487 -0.85 12.72 -36.24
C GLN A 487 -0.44 11.53 -35.34
N ARG A 488 0.85 11.13 -35.36
CA ARG A 488 1.41 10.10 -34.48
C ARG A 488 1.32 10.52 -33.00
N THR A 489 1.62 11.79 -32.70
CA THR A 489 1.48 12.41 -31.37
C THR A 489 0.03 12.39 -30.89
N VAL A 490 -0.95 12.74 -31.75
CA VAL A 490 -2.37 12.69 -31.38
C VAL A 490 -2.84 11.25 -31.12
N LEU A 491 -2.33 10.26 -31.86
CA LEU A 491 -2.55 8.85 -31.51
C LEU A 491 -1.94 8.52 -30.15
N HIS A 492 -0.69 8.89 -29.87
CA HIS A 492 -0.03 8.65 -28.57
C HIS A 492 -0.83 9.24 -27.40
N TRP A 493 -1.35 10.46 -27.53
CA TRP A 493 -2.23 11.08 -26.54
C TRP A 493 -3.57 10.36 -26.35
N ALA A 494 -4.11 9.70 -27.38
CA ALA A 494 -5.31 8.87 -27.27
C ALA A 494 -5.11 7.50 -26.55
N GLU A 495 -3.94 7.29 -25.94
CA GLU A 495 -3.62 6.14 -25.08
C GLU A 495 -3.03 6.56 -23.72
N HIS A 496 -2.15 7.56 -23.68
CA HIS A 496 -1.44 7.98 -22.46
C HIS A 496 -1.89 9.32 -21.86
N ALA A 497 -2.92 9.96 -22.42
CA ALA A 497 -3.42 11.27 -22.02
C ALA A 497 -4.97 11.31 -22.08
N GLU A 498 -5.59 12.38 -21.61
CA GLU A 498 -7.02 12.61 -21.82
C GLU A 498 -7.23 13.47 -23.08
N LEU A 499 -7.27 12.83 -24.25
CA LEU A 499 -7.73 13.47 -25.47
C LEU A 499 -9.26 13.65 -25.40
N ARG A 500 -9.72 14.89 -25.25
CA ARG A 500 -11.13 15.28 -25.09
C ARG A 500 -11.58 16.31 -26.13
N GLU A 501 -12.88 16.40 -26.33
CA GLU A 501 -13.53 17.50 -27.04
C GLU A 501 -14.27 18.41 -26.06
N TYR A 502 -14.07 19.71 -26.22
CA TYR A 502 -14.74 20.81 -25.53
C TYR A 502 -15.35 21.76 -26.57
N ASP A 503 -16.13 22.75 -26.13
CA ASP A 503 -16.86 23.65 -27.03
C ASP A 503 -15.93 24.58 -27.84
N ASP A 504 -14.68 24.79 -27.41
CA ASP A 504 -13.65 25.47 -28.21
C ASP A 504 -12.83 24.52 -29.12
N GLY A 505 -13.06 23.21 -29.06
CA GLY A 505 -12.39 22.18 -29.86
C GLY A 505 -11.70 21.09 -29.04
N PHE A 506 -10.69 20.45 -29.63
CA PHE A 506 -10.03 19.29 -29.02
C PHE A 506 -8.82 19.68 -28.16
N TRP A 507 -8.65 18.99 -27.05
CA TRP A 507 -7.53 19.15 -26.11
C TRP A 507 -6.98 17.80 -25.68
N ALA A 508 -5.66 17.71 -25.51
CA ALA A 508 -5.02 16.61 -24.80
C ALA A 508 -4.58 17.11 -23.42
N LEU A 509 -5.22 16.60 -22.36
CA LEU A 509 -4.86 16.91 -20.97
C LEU A 509 -3.76 15.96 -20.47
N ASP A 510 -2.94 16.40 -19.51
CA ASP A 510 -1.82 15.61 -18.95
C ASP A 510 -0.87 15.02 -20.01
N CYS A 511 -0.63 15.77 -21.09
CA CYS A 511 -0.02 15.24 -22.32
C CYS A 511 1.52 15.02 -22.25
N VAL A 512 2.07 14.91 -21.04
CA VAL A 512 3.49 14.71 -20.71
C VAL A 512 3.57 13.77 -19.50
N PRO A 513 4.09 12.53 -19.62
CA PRO A 513 4.11 11.56 -18.51
C PRO A 513 4.79 12.06 -17.22
N ASP A 514 5.81 12.89 -17.35
CA ASP A 514 6.56 13.45 -16.21
C ASP A 514 5.88 14.67 -15.56
N ARG A 515 4.70 15.11 -16.05
CA ARG A 515 4.05 16.37 -15.63
C ARG A 515 2.53 16.37 -15.78
N TRP A 516 1.86 16.28 -14.63
CA TRP A 516 0.45 16.66 -14.51
C TRP A 516 0.19 18.13 -14.91
N ASP A 517 -1.03 18.40 -15.37
CA ASP A 517 -1.58 19.69 -15.82
C ASP A 517 -0.84 20.36 -17.00
N VAL A 518 -0.25 19.55 -17.90
CA VAL A 518 0.26 20.03 -19.19
C VAL A 518 -0.79 19.79 -20.28
N ASN A 519 -1.69 20.74 -20.46
CA ASN A 519 -2.80 20.64 -21.40
C ASN A 519 -2.44 21.29 -22.76
N LYS A 520 -2.79 20.65 -23.89
CA LYS A 520 -2.51 21.17 -25.25
C LYS A 520 -3.74 21.12 -26.15
N ARG A 521 -4.09 22.25 -26.74
CA ARG A 521 -5.12 22.35 -27.79
C ARG A 521 -4.62 21.65 -29.07
N VAL A 522 -5.48 20.85 -29.69
CA VAL A 522 -5.17 20.00 -30.83
C VAL A 522 -5.89 20.51 -32.08
N ALA A 523 -5.20 20.55 -33.22
CA ALA A 523 -5.78 21.00 -34.47
C ALA A 523 -6.95 20.10 -34.90
N ARG A 524 -8.17 20.66 -34.94
CA ARG A 524 -9.46 20.01 -35.28
C ARG A 524 -9.34 18.97 -36.41
N ALA A 525 -8.75 19.36 -37.55
CA ALA A 525 -8.63 18.50 -38.73
C ALA A 525 -7.82 17.20 -38.49
N ARG A 526 -6.86 17.18 -37.55
CA ARG A 526 -6.09 15.98 -37.21
C ARG A 526 -6.96 14.96 -36.48
N VAL A 527 -7.70 15.41 -35.47
CA VAL A 527 -8.55 14.55 -34.65
C VAL A 527 -9.71 14.00 -35.47
N THR A 528 -10.40 14.85 -36.24
CA THR A 528 -11.51 14.41 -37.10
C THR A 528 -11.05 13.50 -38.23
N GLY A 529 -9.85 13.73 -38.79
CA GLY A 529 -9.26 12.87 -39.82
C GLY A 529 -8.88 11.47 -39.29
N LEU A 530 -8.23 11.40 -38.12
CA LEU A 530 -7.88 10.13 -37.47
C LEU A 530 -9.14 9.34 -37.03
N TRP A 531 -10.19 10.03 -36.57
CA TRP A 531 -11.49 9.41 -36.29
C TRP A 531 -12.16 8.89 -37.57
N ALA A 532 -12.20 9.69 -38.65
CA ALA A 532 -12.85 9.31 -39.90
C ALA A 532 -12.17 8.07 -40.53
N ALA A 533 -10.84 7.99 -40.46
CA ALA A 533 -10.05 6.83 -40.89
C ALA A 533 -10.24 5.56 -40.02
N GLY A 534 -10.94 5.66 -38.90
CA GLY A 534 -11.18 4.58 -37.96
C GLY A 534 -10.02 4.28 -37.01
N LEU A 535 -9.11 5.23 -36.76
CA LEU A 535 -7.99 5.07 -35.83
C LEU A 535 -8.32 5.55 -34.41
N LEU A 536 -9.26 6.49 -34.28
CA LEU A 536 -9.84 6.94 -33.01
C LEU A 536 -11.31 6.54 -32.91
N ASP A 537 -11.76 6.21 -31.71
CA ASP A 537 -13.17 6.05 -31.33
C ASP A 537 -13.55 7.10 -30.28
N VAL A 538 -14.84 7.42 -30.18
CA VAL A 538 -15.38 8.39 -29.21
C VAL A 538 -16.13 7.64 -28.13
N HIS A 539 -15.77 7.91 -26.88
CA HIS A 539 -16.46 7.45 -25.67
C HIS A 539 -17.13 8.67 -25.01
N LEU A 540 -18.33 8.46 -24.49
CA LEU A 540 -19.04 9.46 -23.67
C LEU A 540 -18.84 9.12 -22.20
N ASP A 541 -18.38 10.09 -21.41
CA ASP A 541 -18.29 10.00 -19.96
C ASP A 541 -18.98 11.21 -19.28
N SER A 542 -19.00 11.24 -17.94
CA SER A 542 -19.63 12.32 -17.15
C SER A 542 -18.99 13.70 -17.32
N SER A 543 -17.88 13.77 -18.06
CA SER A 543 -17.09 14.96 -18.39
C SER A 543 -16.98 15.15 -19.92
N GLY A 544 -17.97 14.65 -20.67
CA GLY A 544 -18.14 14.91 -22.10
C GLY A 544 -17.56 13.81 -22.99
N ARG A 545 -16.98 14.23 -24.12
CA ARG A 545 -16.47 13.32 -25.16
C ARG A 545 -14.97 13.10 -25.00
N ARG A 546 -14.58 11.85 -24.77
CA ARG A 546 -13.20 11.39 -24.78
C ARG A 546 -12.90 10.62 -26.07
N LEU A 547 -11.75 10.86 -26.67
CA LEU A 547 -11.27 10.10 -27.83
C LEU A 547 -10.17 9.12 -27.41
N VAL A 548 -10.30 7.88 -27.85
CA VAL A 548 -9.41 6.77 -27.49
C VAL A 548 -8.94 6.01 -28.73
N LYS A 549 -7.79 5.35 -28.67
CA LYS A 549 -7.34 4.49 -29.79
C LYS A 549 -8.34 3.34 -30.02
N SER A 550 -8.86 3.24 -31.24
CA SER A 550 -9.59 2.07 -31.72
C SER A 550 -8.69 0.84 -31.76
N GLN A 551 -9.24 -0.37 -31.90
CA GLN A 551 -8.43 -1.59 -32.09
C GLN A 551 -7.47 -1.46 -33.29
N LYS A 552 -7.94 -0.83 -34.37
CA LYS A 552 -7.15 -0.50 -35.57
C LYS A 552 -6.06 0.55 -35.25
N GLY A 553 -6.41 1.61 -34.50
CA GLY A 553 -5.44 2.62 -34.04
C GLY A 553 -4.33 2.05 -33.16
N ARG A 554 -4.64 1.06 -32.29
CA ARG A 554 -3.64 0.34 -31.48
C ARG A 554 -2.76 -0.60 -32.30
N ARG A 555 -3.27 -1.20 -33.39
CA ARG A 555 -2.43 -1.95 -34.34
C ARG A 555 -1.48 -1.00 -35.06
N VAL A 556 -2.01 0.02 -35.74
CA VAL A 556 -1.23 1.01 -36.52
C VAL A 556 -0.19 1.72 -35.66
N ALA A 557 -0.53 2.18 -34.46
CA ALA A 557 0.44 2.86 -33.58
C ALA A 557 1.58 1.95 -33.10
N ARG A 558 1.33 0.64 -32.88
CA ARG A 558 2.39 -0.32 -32.51
C ARG A 558 3.30 -0.66 -33.69
N LEU A 559 2.74 -0.80 -34.88
CA LEU A 559 3.52 -1.04 -36.11
C LEU A 559 4.38 0.17 -36.47
N LEU A 560 3.84 1.39 -36.40
CA LEU A 560 4.61 2.62 -36.59
C LEU A 560 5.76 2.75 -35.58
N GLY A 561 5.50 2.50 -34.29
CA GLY A 561 6.55 2.54 -33.27
C GLY A 561 7.65 1.49 -33.45
N ARG A 562 7.34 0.30 -34.01
CA ARG A 562 8.34 -0.70 -34.43
C ARG A 562 9.15 -0.21 -35.63
N ALA A 563 8.48 0.36 -36.63
CA ALA A 563 9.11 0.86 -37.85
C ALA A 563 10.04 2.05 -37.60
N GLU A 564 9.66 2.97 -36.70
CA GLU A 564 10.50 4.07 -36.24
C GLU A 564 11.80 3.58 -35.59
N ARG A 565 11.72 2.58 -34.69
CA ARG A 565 12.90 1.99 -34.02
C ARG A 565 13.87 1.29 -34.99
N GLN A 566 13.40 0.86 -36.15
CA GLN A 566 14.21 0.20 -37.19
C GLN A 566 14.63 1.13 -38.32
N GLY A 567 14.21 2.41 -38.31
CA GLY A 567 14.43 3.33 -39.43
C GLY A 567 13.63 2.99 -40.70
N VAL A 568 12.63 2.11 -40.61
CA VAL A 568 11.84 1.61 -41.74
C VAL A 568 10.69 2.56 -42.12
N ALA A 569 10.24 3.43 -41.21
CA ALA A 569 9.21 4.43 -41.52
C ALA A 569 9.43 5.79 -40.81
N GLU A 570 9.96 6.75 -41.56
CA GLU A 570 10.02 8.16 -41.16
C GLU A 570 8.61 8.79 -41.05
N ALA A 571 8.51 9.91 -40.34
CA ALA A 571 7.27 10.68 -40.22
C ALA A 571 7.00 11.53 -41.47
N ALA A 572 5.75 11.58 -41.93
CA ALA A 572 5.40 12.39 -43.08
C ALA A 572 5.47 13.90 -42.75
N ALA A 573 6.19 14.67 -43.57
CA ALA A 573 6.39 16.11 -43.36
C ALA A 573 5.11 16.98 -43.38
N LYS A 574 3.95 16.40 -43.72
CA LYS A 574 2.62 17.03 -43.70
C LYS A 574 1.57 16.03 -43.25
N ASP A 575 0.50 16.52 -42.62
CA ASP A 575 -0.63 15.68 -42.18
C ASP A 575 -1.27 14.93 -43.35
N ALA A 576 -1.35 13.60 -43.27
CA ALA A 576 -1.92 12.77 -44.32
C ALA A 576 -3.44 12.94 -44.46
N LYS A 577 -3.91 12.99 -45.71
CA LYS A 577 -5.34 12.91 -46.06
C LYS A 577 -5.78 11.46 -46.05
N LEU A 578 -6.16 10.96 -44.87
CA LEU A 578 -6.59 9.58 -44.68
C LEU A 578 -7.98 9.32 -45.27
N THR A 579 -8.16 8.17 -45.95
CA THR A 579 -9.44 7.74 -46.51
C THR A 579 -10.46 7.48 -45.38
N PRO A 580 -11.64 8.12 -45.38
CA PRO A 580 -12.66 7.91 -44.36
C PRO A 580 -13.34 6.54 -44.51
N LEU A 581 -13.73 5.93 -43.38
CA LEU A 581 -14.62 4.76 -43.40
C LEU A 581 -16.00 5.15 -43.95
N PRO A 582 -16.69 4.27 -44.72
CA PRO A 582 -18.02 4.57 -45.26
C PRO A 582 -19.08 4.93 -44.21
N LYS A 583 -18.94 4.44 -42.97
CA LYS A 583 -19.82 4.78 -41.83
C LYS A 583 -19.45 6.10 -41.11
N ARG A 584 -18.40 6.81 -41.57
CA ARG A 584 -17.86 8.06 -40.99
C ARG A 584 -17.62 9.15 -42.04
N SER A 585 -18.05 8.93 -43.28
CA SER A 585 -17.91 9.84 -44.42
C SER A 585 -18.73 11.14 -44.27
N GLY A 586 -19.83 11.10 -43.51
CA GLY A 586 -20.66 12.28 -43.20
C GLY A 586 -20.00 13.32 -42.28
N GLY A 587 -18.74 13.13 -41.91
CA GLY A 587 -18.00 14.02 -41.03
C GLY A 587 -18.18 13.68 -39.54
N TYR A 588 -17.41 14.38 -38.70
CA TYR A 588 -17.51 14.29 -37.25
C TYR A 588 -18.52 15.36 -36.76
N PRO A 589 -19.57 15.02 -35.99
CA PRO A 589 -20.50 15.99 -35.43
C PRO A 589 -19.84 16.68 -34.23
N LEU A 590 -19.49 17.96 -34.34
CA LEU A 590 -18.68 18.68 -33.34
C LEU A 590 -19.51 19.45 -32.29
N LEU A 591 -19.08 19.40 -31.02
CA LEU A 591 -19.64 20.23 -29.94
C LEU A 591 -19.50 21.73 -30.27
N SER A 592 -18.31 22.12 -30.73
CA SER A 592 -17.99 23.47 -31.25
C SER A 592 -18.84 23.95 -32.45
N GLU A 593 -19.75 23.12 -32.97
CA GLU A 593 -20.73 23.48 -34.00
C GLU A 593 -22.20 23.24 -33.56
N GLY A 594 -22.43 22.96 -32.27
CA GLY A 594 -23.74 22.57 -31.74
C GLY A 594 -24.25 21.20 -32.23
N ARG A 595 -23.36 20.31 -32.68
CA ARG A 595 -23.69 19.04 -33.33
C ARG A 595 -23.44 17.85 -32.40
N TYR A 596 -24.54 17.26 -31.93
CA TYR A 596 -24.54 16.16 -30.96
C TYR A 596 -24.58 14.77 -31.63
N PHE A 597 -24.00 13.76 -30.99
CA PHE A 597 -24.13 12.36 -31.39
C PHE A 597 -25.53 11.83 -31.06
N LYS A 598 -25.99 10.80 -31.79
CA LYS A 598 -27.33 10.22 -31.60
C LYS A 598 -27.48 9.60 -30.21
N GLY A 599 -28.22 10.29 -29.33
CA GLY A 599 -28.48 9.89 -27.93
C GLY A 599 -27.86 10.82 -26.88
N GLU A 600 -26.99 11.73 -27.30
CA GLU A 600 -26.43 12.80 -26.46
C GLU A 600 -27.47 13.92 -26.30
N GLN A 601 -27.68 14.40 -25.06
CA GLN A 601 -28.63 15.48 -24.78
C GLN A 601 -27.88 16.80 -24.66
N GLN A 602 -28.32 17.81 -25.41
CA GLN A 602 -27.79 19.17 -25.32
C GLN A 602 -28.00 19.72 -23.90
N PRO A 603 -26.97 20.29 -23.25
CA PRO A 603 -27.15 21.04 -22.01
C PRO A 603 -28.09 22.23 -22.26
N ALA A 604 -29.14 22.34 -21.45
CA ALA A 604 -29.81 23.62 -21.25
C ALA A 604 -28.90 24.53 -20.40
N ASP A 605 -29.04 25.84 -20.62
CA ASP A 605 -28.35 26.92 -19.92
C ASP A 605 -26.83 27.02 -20.19
N ASP A 606 -26.47 27.53 -21.37
CA ASP A 606 -25.31 28.42 -21.52
C ASP A 606 -25.59 29.48 -22.60
N ALA A 607 -26.23 30.58 -22.18
CA ALA A 607 -26.48 31.74 -23.04
C ALA A 607 -25.28 32.69 -22.95
N SER A 608 -24.64 32.99 -24.09
CA SER A 608 -23.52 33.95 -24.13
C SER A 608 -23.93 35.33 -23.60
N PRO A 609 -23.07 36.02 -22.83
CA PRO A 609 -23.40 37.34 -22.30
C PRO A 609 -23.43 38.38 -23.42
N ALA A 610 -24.62 38.88 -23.74
CA ALA A 610 -24.85 39.99 -24.65
C ALA A 610 -25.05 41.31 -23.88
N GLU A 611 -24.59 42.42 -24.46
CA GLU A 611 -24.81 43.76 -23.91
C GLU A 611 -26.29 44.19 -24.03
N PRO A 612 -26.80 45.10 -23.16
CA PRO A 612 -28.24 45.32 -23.01
C PRO A 612 -28.82 46.44 -23.89
N THR A 613 -29.85 46.14 -24.71
CA THR A 613 -30.74 47.17 -25.27
C THR A 613 -32.19 46.72 -25.56
N ALA A 614 -33.15 47.49 -25.03
CA ALA A 614 -34.55 47.72 -25.44
C ALA A 614 -35.41 46.65 -26.18
N VAL A 615 -36.36 46.04 -25.43
CA VAL A 615 -37.85 46.06 -25.59
C VAL A 615 -38.39 46.75 -26.88
N PRO A 616 -39.32 46.16 -27.69
CA PRO A 616 -40.65 45.64 -27.24
C PRO A 616 -41.21 44.34 -27.89
N ALA A 617 -42.35 43.90 -27.35
CA ALA A 617 -43.25 42.80 -27.81
C ALA A 617 -44.34 43.35 -28.80
N PRO A 618 -45.40 42.60 -29.25
CA PRO A 618 -45.85 41.23 -28.92
C PRO A 618 -46.39 40.37 -30.10
N ALA A 619 -46.85 39.13 -29.84
CA ALA A 619 -48.00 38.48 -30.50
C ALA A 619 -48.39 37.14 -29.80
N GLN A 620 -49.61 36.62 -30.07
CA GLN A 620 -50.15 35.38 -29.49
C GLN A 620 -50.47 34.34 -30.58
N ALA A 621 -50.41 33.04 -30.25
CA ALA A 621 -51.17 31.97 -30.92
C ALA A 621 -51.37 30.78 -29.96
N ALA A 622 -52.41 29.96 -30.19
CA ALA A 622 -52.91 28.93 -29.26
C ALA A 622 -52.77 27.49 -29.84
N PRO A 623 -52.86 26.42 -29.01
CA PRO A 623 -52.59 25.04 -29.44
C PRO A 623 -53.83 24.33 -30.02
N PRO A 624 -53.62 23.19 -30.71
CA PRO A 624 -54.15 21.91 -30.22
C PRO A 624 -53.17 20.73 -30.52
N ALA A 625 -53.38 19.45 -30.19
CA ALA A 625 -54.37 18.72 -29.38
C ALA A 625 -53.65 17.52 -28.70
N ALA A 626 -54.26 16.86 -27.71
CA ALA A 626 -53.70 15.63 -27.11
C ALA A 626 -54.74 14.52 -26.91
N ALA A 627 -54.52 13.37 -27.58
CA ALA A 627 -55.13 12.07 -27.35
C ALA A 627 -54.28 11.00 -28.08
N ALA A 628 -54.07 9.77 -27.60
CA ALA A 628 -54.30 9.18 -26.27
C ALA A 628 -53.01 8.42 -25.84
N VAL A 629 -52.96 7.62 -24.77
CA VAL A 629 -53.51 6.27 -24.66
C VAL A 629 -53.51 5.83 -23.19
N ARG A 630 -54.42 4.94 -22.79
CA ARG A 630 -54.47 4.36 -21.44
C ARG A 630 -53.33 3.37 -21.21
N ALA A 631 -52.80 3.34 -19.99
CA ALA A 631 -52.09 2.17 -19.49
C ALA A 631 -53.08 1.13 -18.95
N ASP A 632 -52.68 -0.14 -18.96
CA ASP A 632 -53.19 -1.15 -18.03
C ASP A 632 -52.09 -1.52 -17.02
N GLN A 633 -52.50 -2.14 -15.91
CA GLN A 633 -51.73 -2.26 -14.66
C GLN A 633 -51.26 -3.73 -14.43
N PRO A 634 -50.82 -4.16 -13.22
CA PRO A 634 -50.16 -3.47 -12.09
C PRO A 634 -48.77 -4.18 -11.83
N LEU A 635 -48.03 -4.17 -10.70
CA LEU A 635 -48.20 -3.82 -9.28
C LEU A 635 -46.85 -3.33 -8.71
N LEU A 636 -46.83 -2.22 -7.96
CA LEU A 636 -45.88 -1.98 -6.85
C LEU A 636 -46.25 -0.65 -6.15
N ARG A 637 -47.02 -0.71 -5.05
CA ARG A 637 -47.51 0.52 -4.37
C ARG A 637 -47.65 0.39 -2.85
N ARG A 638 -46.57 -0.02 -2.18
CA ARG A 638 -46.34 0.22 -0.74
C ARG A 638 -44.87 0.61 -0.54
N LEU A 639 -44.63 1.78 0.06
CA LEU A 639 -43.48 2.16 0.91
C LEU A 639 -43.39 3.69 1.14
N PHE A 640 -43.96 4.51 0.27
CA PHE A 640 -43.92 5.97 0.41
C PHE A 640 -45.17 6.55 1.10
N ALA A 641 -45.10 6.66 2.43
CA ALA A 641 -45.91 7.58 3.24
C ALA A 641 -45.01 8.75 3.71
N PRO A 642 -45.42 10.04 3.62
CA PRO A 642 -44.46 11.14 3.70
C PRO A 642 -44.55 12.03 4.97
N ARG A 643 -43.42 12.72 5.20
CA ARG A 643 -43.22 14.06 5.80
C ARG A 643 -43.06 14.27 7.32
N THR A 644 -42.07 15.13 7.61
CA THR A 644 -41.94 16.11 8.71
C THR A 644 -41.79 15.56 10.14
N ALA A 645 -40.90 16.07 11.00
CA ALA A 645 -40.19 17.37 10.99
C ALA A 645 -38.81 17.29 11.69
N LEU A 646 -38.07 18.41 11.71
CA LEU A 646 -36.88 18.67 12.56
C LEU A 646 -35.65 17.80 12.17
N GLU A 647 -34.39 18.13 12.48
CA GLU A 647 -33.75 19.39 12.90
C GLU A 647 -32.25 19.38 12.54
N GLN A 648 -31.50 20.40 12.94
CA GLN A 648 -30.03 20.38 12.90
C GLN A 648 -29.49 19.21 13.75
N ARG A 649 -28.60 18.38 13.19
CA ARG A 649 -27.79 17.41 13.96
C ARG A 649 -26.35 17.35 13.46
N PRO A 650 -25.39 16.95 14.31
CA PRO A 650 -23.98 17.27 14.13
C PRO A 650 -23.19 16.11 13.49
N ALA A 651 -21.87 16.26 13.42
CA ALA A 651 -20.98 15.10 13.34
C ALA A 651 -21.20 14.16 14.56
N HIS A 652 -20.89 12.88 14.39
CA HIS A 652 -21.14 11.77 15.34
C HIS A 652 -22.61 11.38 15.55
N ASP A 653 -23.06 10.33 14.83
CA ASP A 653 -24.14 9.44 15.30
C ASP A 653 -23.87 7.96 14.95
N ILE A 654 -22.64 7.48 15.21
CA ILE A 654 -22.25 6.05 15.11
C ILE A 654 -22.38 5.34 16.49
N ARG A 655 -23.19 5.89 17.41
CA ARG A 655 -23.31 5.40 18.80
C ARG A 655 -24.45 4.40 19.03
N THR A 656 -25.17 3.98 17.99
CA THR A 656 -26.29 3.01 18.07
C THR A 656 -26.09 1.73 17.24
N VAL A 657 -24.85 1.28 17.05
CA VAL A 657 -24.62 -0.06 16.47
C VAL A 657 -25.15 -1.15 17.41
N ILE A 658 -26.12 -1.93 16.92
CA ILE A 658 -26.77 -3.00 17.69
C ILE A 658 -25.77 -4.12 17.95
N ARG A 659 -25.26 -4.21 19.19
CA ARG A 659 -24.37 -5.29 19.67
C ARG A 659 -25.13 -6.63 19.77
N ARG A 660 -25.40 -7.29 18.64
CA ARG A 660 -26.10 -8.59 18.57
C ARG A 660 -25.20 -9.74 19.08
N PRO A 661 -25.59 -10.46 20.16
CA PRO A 661 -24.77 -11.54 20.74
C PRO A 661 -24.46 -12.64 19.71
N GLN A 662 -23.35 -13.33 19.90
CA GLN A 662 -22.88 -14.35 18.95
C GLN A 662 -23.93 -15.43 18.72
N ARG A 663 -24.22 -15.74 17.44
CA ARG A 663 -24.89 -16.99 17.10
C ARG A 663 -23.82 -18.08 17.26
N VAL A 664 -24.07 -19.05 18.13
CA VAL A 664 -23.23 -20.25 18.21
C VAL A 664 -23.43 -21.05 16.94
N LEU A 665 -22.34 -21.42 16.25
CA LEU A 665 -22.39 -22.31 15.09
C LEU A 665 -23.00 -23.66 15.50
N THR A 666 -23.93 -24.19 14.70
CA THR A 666 -24.45 -25.56 14.88
C THR A 666 -23.35 -26.58 14.63
N ASP A 667 -23.51 -27.82 15.09
CA ASP A 667 -22.46 -28.82 14.91
C ASP A 667 -22.22 -29.18 13.43
N GLU A 668 -23.26 -29.10 12.58
CA GLU A 668 -23.15 -29.14 11.11
C GLU A 668 -22.34 -27.97 10.51
N GLU A 669 -22.53 -26.75 11.02
CA GLU A 669 -21.74 -25.58 10.61
C GLU A 669 -20.28 -25.72 11.07
N ARG A 670 -20.05 -26.25 12.27
CA ARG A 670 -18.70 -26.60 12.78
C ARG A 670 -18.05 -27.72 11.98
N GLU A 671 -18.81 -28.66 11.43
CA GLU A 671 -18.32 -29.72 10.54
C GLU A 671 -17.85 -29.12 9.21
N ARG A 672 -18.72 -28.34 8.55
CA ARG A 672 -18.39 -27.64 7.30
C ARG A 672 -17.16 -26.72 7.42
N VAL A 673 -16.95 -26.10 8.58
CA VAL A 673 -15.74 -25.31 8.87
C VAL A 673 -14.50 -26.19 9.09
N ARG A 674 -14.64 -27.37 9.71
CA ARG A 674 -13.54 -28.36 9.86
C ARG A 674 -13.14 -28.99 8.52
N ASP A 675 -14.09 -29.27 7.64
CA ASP A 675 -13.86 -29.85 6.31
C ASP A 675 -13.26 -28.85 5.29
N THR A 676 -13.19 -27.57 5.66
CA THR A 676 -12.58 -26.53 4.81
C THR A 676 -11.06 -26.70 4.77
N ALA A 677 -10.51 -26.98 3.59
CA ALA A 677 -9.06 -27.09 3.38
C ALA A 677 -8.28 -25.89 3.96
N LEU A 678 -7.21 -26.19 4.71
CA LEU A 678 -6.55 -25.28 5.66
C LEU A 678 -6.21 -23.89 5.10
N LEU A 679 -5.77 -23.79 3.84
CA LEU A 679 -5.46 -22.51 3.19
C LEU A 679 -6.71 -21.64 2.98
N ASN A 680 -7.82 -22.25 2.55
CA ASN A 680 -9.09 -21.55 2.38
C ASN A 680 -9.67 -21.17 3.75
N LEU A 681 -9.49 -22.03 4.76
CA LEU A 681 -9.88 -21.73 6.14
C LEU A 681 -9.09 -20.51 6.67
N GLN A 682 -7.76 -20.47 6.52
CA GLN A 682 -6.96 -19.30 6.86
C GLN A 682 -7.44 -18.02 6.14
N GLY A 683 -7.74 -18.09 4.85
CA GLY A 683 -8.36 -16.99 4.12
C GLY A 683 -9.71 -16.56 4.71
N ALA A 684 -10.58 -17.52 5.03
CA ALA A 684 -11.89 -17.28 5.62
C ALA A 684 -11.80 -16.54 6.96
N LEU A 685 -10.81 -16.91 7.78
CA LEU A 685 -10.54 -16.36 9.10
C LEU A 685 -10.01 -14.92 9.02
N ILE A 686 -9.13 -14.63 8.06
CA ILE A 686 -8.62 -13.27 7.79
C ILE A 686 -9.76 -12.33 7.35
N MET A 687 -10.64 -12.80 6.46
CA MET A 687 -11.75 -11.99 5.93
C MET A 687 -12.96 -11.90 6.88
N GLY A 688 -13.00 -12.69 7.96
CA GLY A 688 -14.12 -12.73 8.91
C GLY A 688 -15.39 -13.39 8.33
N ILE A 689 -15.23 -14.36 7.41
CA ILE A 689 -16.33 -15.01 6.67
C ILE A 689 -16.58 -16.47 7.10
N THR A 690 -15.95 -16.92 8.19
CA THR A 690 -16.20 -18.23 8.81
C THR A 690 -17.52 -18.35 9.54
N ASP A 691 -18.16 -17.23 9.89
CA ASP A 691 -19.53 -17.24 10.37
C ASP A 691 -20.48 -17.20 9.14
N PRO A 692 -21.62 -17.91 9.16
CA PRO A 692 -22.71 -17.68 8.22
C PRO A 692 -23.23 -16.24 8.38
N VAL A 693 -23.66 -15.64 7.27
CA VAL A 693 -24.01 -14.21 7.15
C VAL A 693 -24.81 -13.70 8.38
N PRO A 694 -24.20 -12.91 9.28
CA PRO A 694 -24.66 -12.72 10.66
C PRO A 694 -25.70 -11.60 10.84
N ASN A 695 -25.83 -10.75 9.82
CA ASN A 695 -26.77 -9.65 9.70
C ASN A 695 -27.50 -9.79 8.36
N PRO A 696 -28.72 -9.25 8.18
CA PRO A 696 -29.38 -9.27 6.89
C PRO A 696 -28.51 -8.57 5.83
N SER A 697 -28.11 -9.32 4.81
CA SER A 697 -27.42 -8.81 3.62
C SER A 697 -28.24 -7.69 2.97
N PRO A 698 -27.61 -6.62 2.46
CA PRO A 698 -28.29 -5.59 1.70
C PRO A 698 -28.81 -6.11 0.34
N MET A 699 -28.25 -7.21 -0.17
CA MET A 699 -28.78 -7.95 -1.31
C MET A 699 -29.59 -9.17 -0.80
N PRO A 700 -30.88 -9.30 -1.15
CA PRO A 700 -31.67 -10.50 -0.80
C PRO A 700 -31.00 -11.78 -1.32
N GLU A 701 -31.05 -12.87 -0.56
CA GLU A 701 -30.31 -14.10 -0.91
C GLU A 701 -30.77 -14.71 -2.24
N GLU A 702 -32.03 -14.53 -2.64
CA GLU A 702 -32.54 -14.89 -3.98
C GLU A 702 -31.81 -14.13 -5.11
N ALA A 703 -31.59 -12.81 -4.93
CA ALA A 703 -30.86 -11.99 -5.87
C ALA A 703 -29.35 -12.31 -5.84
N GLY A 704 -28.80 -12.56 -4.65
CA GLY A 704 -27.42 -13.05 -4.48
C GLY A 704 -27.19 -14.36 -5.22
N ALA A 705 -28.04 -15.36 -5.00
CA ALA A 705 -28.02 -16.64 -5.70
C ALA A 705 -28.10 -16.46 -7.22
N TRP A 706 -29.02 -15.63 -7.71
CA TRP A 706 -29.12 -15.33 -9.14
C TRP A 706 -27.82 -14.75 -9.72
N VAL A 707 -27.17 -13.81 -9.03
CA VAL A 707 -25.87 -13.24 -9.45
C VAL A 707 -24.75 -14.29 -9.43
N ARG A 708 -24.68 -15.12 -8.38
CA ARG A 708 -23.69 -16.22 -8.27
C ARG A 708 -23.83 -17.26 -9.39
N GLU A 709 -25.05 -17.51 -9.86
CA GLU A 709 -25.37 -18.49 -10.90
C GLU A 709 -25.22 -17.93 -12.32
N HIS A 710 -25.80 -16.76 -12.60
CA HIS A 710 -25.98 -16.22 -13.95
C HIS A 710 -24.95 -15.16 -14.38
N VAL A 711 -24.31 -14.46 -13.43
CA VAL A 711 -23.42 -13.33 -13.72
C VAL A 711 -21.96 -13.68 -13.49
N TRP A 712 -21.66 -14.40 -12.41
CA TRP A 712 -20.28 -14.79 -12.09
C TRP A 712 -19.75 -15.87 -13.05
N PRO A 713 -18.56 -15.66 -13.66
CA PRO A 713 -17.89 -16.70 -14.42
C PRO A 713 -17.44 -17.85 -13.53
N GLU A 714 -17.22 -19.01 -14.14
CA GLU A 714 -16.93 -20.28 -13.47
C GLU A 714 -15.79 -20.21 -12.44
N HIS A 715 -14.77 -19.36 -12.66
CA HIS A 715 -13.67 -19.19 -11.70
C HIS A 715 -14.11 -18.50 -10.39
N PHE A 716 -15.01 -17.53 -10.42
CA PHE A 716 -15.58 -16.94 -9.20
C PHE A 716 -16.49 -17.94 -8.47
N GLN A 717 -17.27 -18.74 -9.21
CA GLN A 717 -18.05 -19.83 -8.61
C GLN A 717 -17.16 -20.90 -7.94
N LYS A 718 -16.02 -21.23 -8.57
CA LYS A 718 -14.98 -22.12 -8.00
C LYS A 718 -14.22 -21.51 -6.81
N ILE A 719 -14.20 -20.19 -6.68
CA ILE A 719 -13.68 -19.49 -5.50
C ILE A 719 -14.72 -19.53 -4.37
N GLU A 720 -15.97 -19.17 -4.64
CA GLU A 720 -17.07 -19.18 -3.65
C GLU A 720 -17.20 -20.53 -2.93
N ARG A 721 -17.20 -21.63 -3.69
CA ARG A 721 -17.35 -23.00 -3.17
C ARG A 721 -16.16 -23.51 -2.34
N LYS A 722 -15.05 -22.76 -2.25
CA LYS A 722 -13.88 -23.13 -1.42
C LYS A 722 -14.00 -22.72 0.05
N TYR A 723 -14.99 -21.91 0.40
CA TYR A 723 -15.15 -21.30 1.72
C TYR A 723 -16.46 -21.78 2.37
N PRO A 724 -16.49 -22.03 3.69
CA PRO A 724 -17.56 -22.79 4.35
C PRO A 724 -18.95 -22.14 4.26
N HIS A 725 -18.98 -20.82 4.05
CA HIS A 725 -20.20 -20.02 3.88
C HIS A 725 -20.05 -19.02 2.72
N GLY A 726 -19.42 -19.43 1.62
CA GLY A 726 -19.08 -18.56 0.49
C GLY A 726 -17.87 -17.66 0.76
N PHE A 727 -17.24 -17.18 -0.32
CA PHE A 727 -16.12 -16.23 -0.32
C PHE A 727 -16.61 -14.79 -0.25
N ALA A 728 -17.62 -14.45 -1.07
CA ALA A 728 -18.13 -13.10 -1.15
C ALA A 728 -18.94 -12.73 0.10
N ARG A 729 -18.86 -11.46 0.45
CA ARG A 729 -19.81 -10.74 1.31
C ARG A 729 -20.15 -9.47 0.55
N TRP A 730 -21.44 -9.16 0.40
CA TRP A 730 -21.81 -7.97 -0.37
C TRP A 730 -21.39 -6.70 0.38
N SER A 731 -21.33 -6.73 1.70
CA SER A 731 -20.99 -5.57 2.54
C SER A 731 -20.25 -5.96 3.83
N MET A 732 -19.50 -5.01 4.41
CA MET A 732 -18.69 -5.24 5.63
C MET A 732 -19.54 -5.71 6.83
N CYS A 733 -20.80 -5.27 6.93
CA CYS A 733 -21.71 -5.67 7.99
C CYS A 733 -22.12 -7.16 7.95
N GLU A 734 -21.81 -7.90 6.88
CA GLU A 734 -21.97 -9.36 6.81
C GLU A 734 -20.74 -10.14 7.30
N ARG A 735 -19.69 -9.46 7.77
CA ARG A 735 -18.53 -10.11 8.40
C ARG A 735 -18.84 -10.46 9.86
N GLY A 736 -18.35 -11.62 10.28
CA GLY A 736 -18.61 -12.20 11.60
C GLY A 736 -17.55 -11.88 12.64
N THR A 737 -17.14 -12.92 13.36
CA THR A 737 -16.08 -12.87 14.37
C THR A 737 -14.70 -12.82 13.70
N CYS A 738 -13.85 -11.86 14.05
CA CYS A 738 -12.48 -11.80 13.54
C CYS A 738 -11.63 -12.96 14.10
N TRP A 739 -10.67 -13.45 13.31
CA TRP A 739 -9.79 -14.58 13.65
C TRP A 739 -9.32 -14.59 15.10
N ASN A 740 -8.68 -13.51 15.55
CA ASN A 740 -8.08 -13.43 16.88
C ASN A 740 -9.10 -13.67 18.00
N CYS A 741 -10.35 -13.23 17.84
CA CYS A 741 -11.40 -13.55 18.80
C CYS A 741 -11.93 -14.98 18.68
N LEU A 742 -11.93 -15.58 17.49
CA LEU A 742 -12.34 -16.97 17.27
C LEU A 742 -11.31 -17.96 17.84
N SER A 743 -10.01 -17.64 17.77
CA SER A 743 -8.91 -18.39 18.38
C SER A 743 -8.72 -18.15 19.89
N GLY A 744 -9.70 -17.52 20.55
CA GLY A 744 -9.65 -17.19 21.98
C GLY A 744 -8.71 -16.03 22.35
N ARG A 745 -7.93 -15.51 21.40
CA ARG A 745 -7.03 -14.35 21.53
C ARG A 745 -7.80 -13.02 21.50
N CYS A 746 -8.74 -12.88 22.43
CA CYS A 746 -9.52 -11.67 22.68
C CYS A 746 -8.67 -10.44 23.04
N ASP A 747 -7.42 -10.65 23.45
CA ASP A 747 -6.37 -9.63 23.63
C ASP A 747 -5.95 -8.98 22.30
N LEU A 748 -5.96 -9.74 21.20
CA LEU A 748 -5.56 -9.29 19.86
C LEU A 748 -6.76 -8.95 18.95
N CYS A 749 -7.95 -8.65 19.48
CA CYS A 749 -9.13 -8.36 18.67
C CYS A 749 -8.87 -7.18 17.70
N VAL A 750 -9.09 -7.35 16.40
CA VAL A 750 -8.72 -6.35 15.37
C VAL A 750 -9.34 -4.96 15.63
N HIS A 751 -10.62 -4.93 16.02
CA HIS A 751 -11.33 -3.69 16.34
C HIS A 751 -10.93 -3.08 17.69
N ARG A 752 -10.28 -3.85 18.57
CA ARG A 752 -9.65 -3.34 19.78
C ARG A 752 -8.30 -2.69 19.46
N GLN A 753 -7.48 -3.35 18.64
CA GLN A 753 -6.22 -2.79 18.15
C GLN A 753 -6.43 -1.51 17.32
N LYS A 754 -7.56 -1.43 16.59
CA LYS A 754 -7.97 -0.25 15.81
C LYS A 754 -8.70 0.83 16.64
N GLY A 755 -9.14 0.54 17.86
CA GLY A 755 -9.92 1.47 18.68
C GLY A 755 -11.29 1.84 18.08
N GLY A 756 -11.88 0.98 17.24
CA GLY A 756 -13.09 1.30 16.48
C GLY A 756 -13.46 0.26 15.43
N PRO A 757 -14.59 0.45 14.73
CA PRO A 757 -15.08 -0.46 13.69
C PRO A 757 -14.36 -0.29 12.35
N ASP A 758 -14.55 -1.27 11.46
CA ASP A 758 -14.44 -1.03 10.03
C ASP A 758 -15.79 -0.51 9.49
N VAL A 759 -15.74 0.54 8.68
CA VAL A 759 -16.91 1.18 8.07
C VAL A 759 -16.82 1.06 6.55
N ASP A 760 -17.88 0.54 5.95
CA ASP A 760 -18.10 0.39 4.51
C ASP A 760 -18.44 1.75 3.87
N ASP A 761 -17.88 2.06 2.70
CA ASP A 761 -18.29 3.23 1.90
C ASP A 761 -19.52 2.94 1.01
N ASN A 762 -20.07 1.72 1.12
CA ASN A 762 -21.19 1.13 0.38
C ASN A 762 -20.92 0.90 -1.11
N ARG A 763 -19.66 0.77 -1.53
CA ARG A 763 -19.27 0.55 -2.93
C ARG A 763 -18.46 -0.73 -3.12
N ASP A 764 -19.11 -1.75 -3.66
CA ASP A 764 -18.43 -2.88 -4.30
C ASP A 764 -18.43 -2.68 -5.84
N TRP A 765 -17.91 -3.64 -6.62
CA TRP A 765 -17.82 -3.56 -8.07
C TRP A 765 -18.33 -4.82 -8.76
N VAL A 766 -19.35 -4.66 -9.59
CA VAL A 766 -19.81 -5.70 -10.52
C VAL A 766 -18.68 -6.00 -11.51
N ARG A 767 -18.31 -7.28 -11.61
CA ARG A 767 -17.31 -7.79 -12.57
C ARG A 767 -18.01 -8.52 -13.71
N ASN A 768 -17.44 -8.44 -14.92
CA ASN A 768 -17.90 -9.23 -16.06
C ASN A 768 -17.29 -10.65 -16.04
N GLN A 769 -17.64 -11.46 -17.04
CA GLN A 769 -17.14 -12.83 -17.19
C GLN A 769 -15.60 -12.94 -17.40
N GLU A 770 -14.94 -11.84 -17.79
CA GLU A 770 -13.48 -11.71 -17.90
C GLU A 770 -12.83 -11.23 -16.59
N GLY A 771 -13.60 -11.06 -15.51
CA GLY A 771 -13.15 -10.53 -14.21
C GLY A 771 -12.97 -9.00 -14.16
N ARG A 772 -13.25 -8.27 -15.24
CA ARG A 772 -13.10 -6.81 -15.33
C ARG A 772 -14.25 -6.09 -14.62
N PHE A 773 -13.93 -5.05 -13.86
CA PHE A 773 -14.93 -4.16 -13.26
C PHE A 773 -15.74 -3.44 -14.37
N ILE A 774 -17.07 -3.48 -14.28
CA ILE A 774 -18.00 -2.90 -15.27
C ILE A 774 -19.00 -1.90 -14.69
N ALA A 775 -19.31 -1.97 -13.40
CA ALA A 775 -20.14 -0.99 -12.71
C ALA A 775 -19.85 -0.99 -11.20
N PRO A 776 -19.92 0.17 -10.50
CA PRO A 776 -19.97 0.19 -9.05
C PRO A 776 -21.33 -0.34 -8.58
N LEU A 777 -21.30 -1.33 -7.67
CA LEU A 777 -22.47 -1.85 -6.97
C LEU A 777 -22.70 -1.00 -5.72
N ILE A 778 -23.72 -0.13 -5.74
CA ILE A 778 -24.16 0.60 -4.55
C ILE A 778 -25.04 -0.33 -3.73
N LEU A 779 -24.50 -0.76 -2.60
CA LEU A 779 -25.07 -1.85 -1.80
C LEU A 779 -26.33 -1.41 -1.05
N ARG A 780 -26.32 -0.19 -0.49
CA ARG A 780 -27.47 0.42 0.20
C ARG A 780 -27.85 1.73 -0.49
N PRO A 781 -28.94 1.76 -1.29
CA PRO A 781 -29.42 2.99 -1.94
C PRO A 781 -29.78 4.13 -0.98
N GLY A 782 -30.01 3.84 0.32
CA GLY A 782 -30.25 4.83 1.37
C GLY A 782 -28.99 5.50 1.94
N GLY A 783 -27.78 5.07 1.55
CA GLY A 783 -26.52 5.67 2.00
C GLY A 783 -26.03 5.30 3.41
N GLU A 784 -26.82 4.53 4.17
CA GLU A 784 -26.44 3.97 5.49
C GLU A 784 -25.12 3.17 5.39
N SER A 785 -24.02 3.65 5.98
CA SER A 785 -22.74 2.94 5.96
C SER A 785 -22.85 1.60 6.70
N CYS A 786 -22.54 0.48 6.04
CA CYS A 786 -22.47 -0.80 6.74
C CYS A 786 -21.25 -0.87 7.66
N VAL A 787 -21.46 -1.24 8.93
CA VAL A 787 -20.41 -1.23 9.96
C VAL A 787 -20.07 -2.68 10.34
N TRP A 788 -18.80 -3.06 10.23
CA TRP A 788 -18.30 -4.29 10.85
C TRP A 788 -17.78 -4.00 12.26
N TRP A 789 -18.30 -4.75 13.22
CA TRP A 789 -17.69 -4.94 14.52
C TRP A 789 -17.49 -6.43 14.74
N CYS A 790 -16.32 -6.83 15.21
CA CYS A 790 -16.08 -8.21 15.59
C CYS A 790 -16.99 -8.61 16.76
N ARG A 791 -17.81 -9.64 16.53
CA ARG A 791 -18.94 -10.05 17.39
C ARG A 791 -18.57 -10.65 18.75
N CYS A 792 -17.29 -10.85 19.06
CA CYS A 792 -16.86 -11.41 20.35
C CYS A 792 -17.13 -10.47 21.53
N ALA A 793 -17.43 -11.06 22.68
CA ALA A 793 -17.81 -10.35 23.91
C ALA A 793 -16.68 -9.57 24.61
N CYS A 794 -15.43 -9.60 24.12
CA CYS A 794 -14.33 -8.87 24.76
C CYS A 794 -14.53 -7.35 24.71
N PRO A 795 -14.03 -6.59 25.71
CA PRO A 795 -14.01 -5.13 25.63
C PRO A 795 -13.19 -4.69 24.42
N LYS A 796 -13.75 -3.76 23.64
CA LYS A 796 -13.11 -3.13 22.48
C LYS A 796 -12.39 -1.83 22.87
N ASP A 797 -12.82 -1.26 23.98
CA ASP A 797 -12.44 0.04 24.50
C ASP A 797 -11.73 -0.18 25.86
N GLY A 798 -10.76 0.66 26.21
CA GLY A 798 -10.02 0.58 27.48
C GLY A 798 -8.89 -0.47 27.55
N PRO A 799 -8.11 -0.47 28.65
CA PRO A 799 -6.85 -1.21 28.77
C PRO A 799 -7.02 -2.73 28.72
N THR A 800 -6.00 -3.42 28.20
CA THR A 800 -5.97 -4.88 28.06
C THR A 800 -6.11 -5.54 29.44
N PRO A 801 -7.15 -6.37 29.68
CA PRO A 801 -7.26 -7.11 30.93
C PRO A 801 -6.09 -8.08 31.02
N ALA A 802 -5.56 -8.27 32.23
CA ALA A 802 -4.46 -9.19 32.47
C ALA A 802 -4.80 -10.58 31.88
N ARG A 803 -3.82 -11.20 31.23
CA ARG A 803 -3.94 -12.54 30.63
C ARG A 803 -4.49 -13.50 31.69
N PRO A 804 -5.61 -14.21 31.45
CA PRO A 804 -6.10 -15.18 32.41
C PRO A 804 -4.99 -16.20 32.69
N ALA A 805 -4.74 -16.47 33.97
CA ALA A 805 -3.73 -17.44 34.38
C ALA A 805 -3.98 -18.80 33.70
N PRO A 806 -2.93 -19.55 33.34
CA PRO A 806 -3.12 -20.91 32.84
C PRO A 806 -3.94 -21.69 33.87
N LYS A 807 -5.05 -22.26 33.41
CA LYS A 807 -5.94 -23.06 34.25
C LYS A 807 -5.13 -24.21 34.83
N GLU A 808 -5.06 -24.32 36.15
CA GLU A 808 -4.29 -25.38 36.80
C GLU A 808 -4.70 -26.74 36.24
N ALA A 809 -3.69 -27.57 35.92
CA ALA A 809 -3.94 -28.95 35.58
C ALA A 809 -4.59 -29.65 36.79
N PRO A 810 -5.60 -30.52 36.59
CA PRO A 810 -6.12 -31.33 37.68
C PRO A 810 -4.95 -32.11 38.31
N ALA A 811 -4.85 -32.05 39.64
CA ALA A 811 -3.72 -32.64 40.35
C ALA A 811 -3.53 -34.12 39.97
N PRO A 812 -2.29 -34.57 39.71
CA PRO A 812 -2.04 -35.98 39.41
C PRO A 812 -2.45 -36.84 40.61
N ALA A 813 -3.08 -37.99 40.33
CA ALA A 813 -3.43 -38.94 41.37
C ALA A 813 -2.17 -39.51 42.04
N ASP A 814 -2.24 -39.79 43.35
CA ASP A 814 -1.09 -40.21 44.14
C ASP A 814 -0.43 -41.48 43.58
N PRO A 815 0.92 -41.50 43.44
CA PRO A 815 1.63 -42.68 42.99
C PRO A 815 1.65 -43.77 44.08
N PRO A 816 1.62 -45.07 43.70
CA PRO A 816 1.64 -46.16 44.67
C PRO A 816 2.99 -46.22 45.42
N ALA A 817 2.92 -46.38 46.75
CA ALA A 817 4.09 -46.41 47.61
C ALA A 817 5.03 -47.60 47.28
N THR A 818 6.33 -47.32 47.18
CA THR A 818 7.39 -48.31 46.97
C THR A 818 8.32 -48.33 48.19
N PRO A 819 8.85 -49.50 48.66
CA PRO A 819 9.48 -49.59 49.98
C PRO A 819 10.87 -48.93 50.09
N ALA A 820 11.22 -48.48 51.29
CA ALA A 820 12.51 -47.85 51.60
C ALA A 820 13.57 -48.85 52.11
N PRO A 821 14.87 -48.63 51.78
CA PRO A 821 15.99 -49.19 52.52
C PRO A 821 16.98 -48.14 53.06
N ALA A 822 17.35 -48.29 54.35
CA ALA A 822 18.59 -47.90 55.07
C ALA A 822 19.32 -46.54 54.81
N PRO A 823 19.62 -45.74 55.86
CA PRO A 823 20.35 -44.47 55.74
C PRO A 823 21.86 -44.53 56.06
N ALA A 824 22.62 -43.66 55.36
CA ALA A 824 23.90 -43.04 55.76
C ALA A 824 25.14 -43.93 56.06
N PRO A 825 26.35 -43.39 55.83
CA PRO A 825 27.02 -42.61 56.89
C PRO A 825 27.54 -41.24 56.43
N ALA A 826 28.05 -40.43 57.37
CA ALA A 826 28.60 -39.10 57.11
C ALA A 826 29.89 -38.83 57.88
N ALA A 827 30.83 -38.08 57.28
CA ALA A 827 31.77 -37.19 57.96
C ALA A 827 32.28 -36.10 56.97
N THR A 828 32.13 -34.77 57.17
CA THR A 828 32.85 -33.80 58.06
C THR A 828 34.30 -33.44 57.61
N PRO A 829 34.84 -32.23 57.94
CA PRO A 829 35.22 -31.28 56.87
C PRO A 829 36.63 -30.65 57.00
N VAL A 830 37.01 -29.78 56.04
CA VAL A 830 38.16 -28.85 56.16
C VAL A 830 37.81 -27.45 55.61
N ARG A 831 38.44 -26.40 56.12
CA ARG A 831 38.27 -24.97 55.73
C ARG A 831 39.47 -24.44 54.92
N ALA A 832 39.30 -23.28 54.26
CA ALA A 832 40.38 -22.33 53.89
C ALA A 832 40.84 -21.50 55.14
N PRO A 833 41.73 -20.46 55.10
CA PRO A 833 41.95 -19.39 54.10
C PRO A 833 43.27 -19.64 53.31
N GLU A 834 44.13 -18.73 52.79
CA GLU A 834 44.40 -17.26 52.81
C GLU A 834 44.82 -16.84 51.36
N GLU A 835 44.37 -15.71 50.79
CA GLU A 835 44.83 -14.30 50.89
C GLU A 835 46.32 -14.01 50.52
N GLY A 836 46.54 -12.95 49.70
CA GLY A 836 47.88 -12.49 49.25
C GLY A 836 48.11 -12.60 47.72
N ALA A 837 47.47 -11.85 46.81
CA ALA A 837 47.45 -10.38 46.60
C ALA A 837 48.55 -9.86 45.62
N LEU A 838 48.16 -8.93 44.72
CA LEU A 838 49.00 -8.06 43.85
C LEU A 838 49.81 -8.77 42.72
N GLN A 839 50.11 -8.17 41.55
CA GLN A 839 49.51 -7.07 40.77
C GLN A 839 50.03 -7.15 39.30
N ALA A 840 49.60 -6.22 38.41
CA ALA A 840 49.91 -6.09 36.97
C ALA A 840 49.25 -7.17 36.06
N THR A 841 48.18 -6.92 35.30
CA THR A 841 47.84 -5.87 34.29
C THR A 841 48.70 -5.85 33.03
N LEU A 842 48.06 -6.19 31.91
CA LEU A 842 48.35 -5.77 30.53
C LEU A 842 49.69 -6.21 29.92
N TRP A 843 49.65 -7.39 29.26
CA TRP A 843 49.66 -7.44 27.79
C TRP A 843 48.45 -8.27 27.32
#